data_AF-A0A969WJR3-F1
#
_entry.id   AF-A0A969WJR3-F1
#
_cell.length_a   1.000
_cell.length_b   1.000
_cell.length_c   1.000
_cell.angle_alpha   90.00
_cell.angle_beta   90.00
_cell.angle_gamma   90.00
#
_symmetry.space_group_name_H-M   'P 1'
#
loop_
_entity.id
_entity.type
_entity.pdbx_description
1 polymer ?
#
loop_
_entity_poly.entity_id
_entity_poly.type
_entity_poly.pdbx_seq_one_letter_code
_entity_poly.pdbx_strand_id
1 'polypeptide(L)'
;MISKSGSKHNKSKGQALVEFALIISVLLMMMFLIIESGRILWAWNTVQHAAREGARYAITGQYDGPNCVVDFGQAKFVQGASGRDVCESLRLASIIEKTHSQLLALPLNETSTRFEDDYYYNIEVWGVNDAGQLEYDNPGRPGQPVVVRVTYQVAIITPFFRPIRTTIPVFGQETLNNETFGQQSTSNTGAALPPVIPVVPTPGVTPSPTPSPTPSNTPTPGPTDTPAAPTATATNTPNPRCDVQFESSAIAGESFVTVTGDIGTTVTIIDLTTGRTLGSAALLDRTGYACPGFAVVSLSEPLQEGHVLAADSSDGSVDTTIVLALPPTNTPTATFTPVPTYTPTSTPTITPTFTPSNPYITLLPNCGTGPDIQFNILGYNWDINEGIVLQWDGINQLLIQPNTHNGSFSYTWTFSGVADGQHEVRAYSTGTGAQFDEDIKFYEVPCSDVPTPTPEPSATPTLSPADLVMFSPPQLVSARPIVAYEPVQFSVIITNSGQTDVNSQFFVDLYLNPTNIYTDRIPLAESGGYVAVSSLAGGASRVLTITAPLGFENDPASHQVYGMVDSVQQIAESIETNNISQPATVIDVTPAATPTPSPTPDGSNQISGVVQVLTSEFLPQFRAVVRLIDSTLPGDGVIAIGQTDFNGLYVFNNIPPAGGPNGYTLTACVYIDNISYFGIRTGITPPNGTANIYMIQGPCS
;
A
#
# COMPACT_ATOMS: atom_id res chain seq x y z
N MET A 1 1.27 56.55 94.19
CA MET A 1 1.22 55.23 93.54
C MET A 1 0.62 55.41 92.16
N ILE A 2 1.46 55.41 91.12
CA ILE A 2 1.05 55.69 89.74
C ILE A 2 0.78 54.35 89.05
N SER A 3 -0.49 54.08 88.77
CA SER A 3 -0.95 52.90 88.03
C SER A 3 -0.66 53.09 86.53
N LYS A 4 0.19 52.23 85.96
CA LYS A 4 0.38 52.12 84.50
C LYS A 4 -0.69 51.20 83.94
N SER A 5 -1.67 51.77 83.25
CA SER A 5 -2.60 51.04 82.39
C SER A 5 -1.87 50.57 81.12
N GLY A 6 -1.81 49.26 80.90
CA GLY A 6 -1.21 48.65 79.71
C GLY A 6 -2.22 48.53 78.57
N SER A 7 -1.99 49.27 77.48
CA SER A 7 -2.75 49.18 76.23
C SER A 7 -2.37 47.93 75.43
N LYS A 8 -3.27 46.94 75.33
CA LYS A 8 -3.17 45.82 74.38
C LYS A 8 -3.34 46.33 72.94
N HIS A 9 -2.29 46.21 72.12
CA HIS A 9 -2.34 46.50 70.68
C HIS A 9 -2.95 45.31 69.90
N ASN A 10 -4.04 45.57 69.18
CA ASN A 10 -4.66 44.64 68.22
C ASN A 10 -3.78 44.48 66.97
N LYS A 11 -3.04 43.38 66.88
CA LYS A 11 -2.36 42.92 65.66
C LYS A 11 -3.29 41.99 64.87
N SER A 12 -3.95 42.46 63.81
CA SER A 12 -4.61 41.55 62.85
C SER A 12 -4.87 42.10 61.44
N LYS A 13 -4.46 43.32 61.08
CA LYS A 13 -4.89 43.95 59.81
C LYS A 13 -4.12 43.50 58.53
N GLY A 14 -3.32 42.45 58.58
CA GLY A 14 -2.60 41.93 57.40
C GLY A 14 -2.36 40.42 57.37
N GLN A 15 -2.65 39.70 58.47
CA GLN A 15 -2.43 38.26 58.57
C GLN A 15 -3.32 37.48 57.59
N ALA A 16 -4.61 37.84 57.49
CA ALA A 16 -5.54 37.20 56.57
C ALA A 16 -5.13 37.33 55.09
N LEU A 17 -4.49 38.44 54.71
CA LEU A 17 -4.02 38.65 53.34
C LEU A 17 -2.82 37.76 53.00
N VAL A 18 -1.92 37.51 53.96
CA VAL A 18 -0.77 36.61 53.78
C VAL A 18 -1.21 35.15 53.77
N GLU A 19 -2.12 34.76 54.66
CA GLU A 19 -2.69 33.40 54.66
C GLU A 19 -3.45 33.11 53.37
N PHE A 20 -4.24 34.08 52.88
CA PHE A 20 -4.91 33.97 51.58
C PHE A 20 -3.91 33.85 50.42
N ALA A 21 -2.84 34.66 50.41
CA ALA A 21 -1.81 34.61 49.38
C ALA A 21 -1.09 33.24 49.32
N LEU A 22 -0.80 32.61 50.47
CA LEU A 22 -0.20 31.28 50.51
C LEU A 22 -1.15 30.19 50.03
N ILE A 23 -2.42 30.23 50.44
CA ILE A 23 -3.43 29.25 50.04
C ILE A 23 -3.71 29.34 48.55
N ILE A 24 -3.88 30.56 48.00
CA ILE A 24 -4.15 30.74 46.56
C ILE A 24 -2.96 30.31 45.70
N SER A 25 -1.71 30.53 46.14
CA SER A 25 -0.53 30.04 45.42
C SER A 25 -0.49 28.52 45.34
N VAL A 26 -0.75 27.81 46.45
CA VAL A 26 -0.80 26.33 46.45
C VAL A 26 -1.99 25.82 45.63
N LEU A 27 -3.15 26.46 45.76
CA LEU A 27 -4.35 26.12 45.00
C LEU A 27 -4.14 26.27 43.49
N LEU A 28 -3.53 27.37 43.04
CA LEU A 28 -3.22 27.61 41.64
C LEU A 28 -2.20 26.60 41.11
N MET A 29 -1.18 26.24 41.90
CA MET A 29 -0.22 25.19 41.53
C MET A 29 -0.93 23.84 41.33
N MET A 30 -1.84 23.46 42.22
CA MET A 30 -2.63 22.24 42.11
C MET A 30 -3.56 22.29 40.88
N MET A 31 -4.21 23.42 40.62
CA MET A 31 -5.09 23.59 39.47
C MET A 31 -4.32 23.48 38.15
N PHE A 32 -3.16 24.13 38.05
CA PHE A 32 -2.30 24.05 36.86
C PHE A 32 -1.76 22.65 36.63
N LEU A 33 -1.40 21.92 37.70
CA LEU A 33 -0.99 20.53 37.59
C LEU A 33 -2.10 19.66 37.01
N ILE A 34 -3.33 19.79 37.51
CA ILE A 34 -4.49 19.05 36.99
C ILE A 34 -4.74 19.38 35.51
N ILE A 35 -4.65 20.66 35.13
CA ILE A 35 -4.84 21.12 33.74
C ILE A 35 -3.77 20.51 32.82
N GLU A 36 -2.49 20.56 33.20
CA GLU A 36 -1.41 20.01 32.37
C GLU A 36 -1.48 18.49 32.27
N SER A 37 -1.73 17.78 33.37
CA SER A 37 -1.93 16.33 33.34
C SER A 37 -3.09 15.93 32.43
N GLY A 38 -4.20 16.69 32.47
CA GLY A 38 -5.33 16.48 31.58
C GLY A 38 -4.96 16.65 30.10
N ARG A 39 -4.19 17.69 29.75
CA ARG A 39 -3.72 17.93 28.37
C ARG A 39 -2.77 16.84 27.89
N ILE A 40 -1.84 16.40 28.73
CA ILE A 40 -0.89 15.32 28.39
C ILE A 40 -1.64 14.00 28.15
N LEU A 41 -2.57 13.64 29.05
CA LEU A 41 -3.39 12.44 28.89
C LEU A 41 -4.27 12.50 27.65
N TRP A 42 -4.85 13.67 27.35
CA TRP A 42 -5.61 13.87 26.12
C TRP A 42 -4.75 13.71 24.86
N ALA A 43 -3.55 14.30 24.84
CA ALA A 43 -2.62 14.15 23.73
C ALA A 43 -2.17 12.70 23.55
N TRP A 44 -1.81 12.01 24.63
CA TRP A 44 -1.44 10.61 24.59
C TRP A 44 -2.56 9.71 24.05
N ASN A 45 -3.80 9.88 24.53
CA ASN A 45 -4.95 9.14 23.99
C ASN A 45 -5.20 9.45 22.50
N THR A 46 -4.99 10.70 22.08
CA THR A 46 -5.21 11.10 20.68
C THR A 46 -4.17 10.48 19.76
N VAL A 47 -2.88 10.50 20.11
CA VAL A 47 -1.82 9.86 19.29
C VAL A 47 -1.95 8.34 19.25
N GLN A 48 -2.37 7.72 20.36
CA GLN A 48 -2.65 6.28 20.41
C GLN A 48 -3.84 5.90 19.53
N HIS A 49 -4.92 6.69 19.56
CA HIS A 49 -6.06 6.51 18.66
C HIS A 49 -5.65 6.69 17.20
N ALA A 50 -4.86 7.72 16.88
CA ALA A 50 -4.37 7.97 15.54
C ALA A 50 -3.51 6.81 15.01
N ALA A 51 -2.57 6.31 15.82
CA ALA A 51 -1.74 5.16 15.47
C ALA A 51 -2.59 3.90 15.20
N ARG A 52 -3.62 3.65 16.02
CA ARG A 52 -4.53 2.52 15.84
C ARG A 52 -5.33 2.62 14.56
N GLU A 53 -5.89 3.78 14.25
CA GLU A 53 -6.65 3.99 13.01
C GLU A 53 -5.75 3.94 11.78
N GLY A 54 -4.53 4.46 11.88
CA GLY A 54 -3.49 4.32 10.86
C GLY A 54 -3.14 2.86 10.59
N ALA A 55 -2.91 2.07 11.64
CA ALA A 55 -2.63 0.63 11.51
C ALA A 55 -3.84 -0.14 10.97
N ARG A 56 -5.06 0.15 11.44
CA ARG A 56 -6.31 -0.45 10.91
C ARG A 56 -6.51 -0.18 9.44
N TYR A 57 -6.12 1.00 8.97
CA TYR A 57 -6.14 1.33 7.56
C TYR A 57 -5.01 0.61 6.81
N ALA A 58 -3.79 0.62 7.36
CA ALA A 58 -2.63 -0.04 6.77
C ALA A 58 -2.84 -1.54 6.49
N ILE A 59 -3.53 -2.24 7.40
CA ILE A 59 -3.81 -3.66 7.21
C ILE A 59 -4.70 -3.96 6.02
N THR A 60 -5.54 -3.01 5.59
CA THR A 60 -6.48 -3.27 4.51
C THR A 60 -5.82 -3.39 3.14
N GLY A 61 -4.57 -2.95 3.02
CA GLY A 61 -3.90 -2.79 1.74
C GLY A 61 -4.47 -1.66 0.89
N GLN A 62 -5.57 -1.02 1.33
CA GLN A 62 -6.16 0.11 0.61
C GLN A 62 -5.20 1.29 0.62
N TYR A 63 -5.29 2.06 -0.45
CA TYR A 63 -4.70 3.37 -0.47
C TYR A 63 -5.60 4.32 -1.24
N ASP A 64 -5.82 5.48 -0.63
CA ASP A 64 -6.36 6.66 -1.27
C ASP A 64 -5.16 7.55 -1.53
N GLY A 65 -4.87 7.85 -2.79
CA GLY A 65 -3.70 8.67 -3.11
C GLY A 65 -3.79 10.00 -2.37
N PRO A 66 -2.84 10.40 -1.52
CA PRO A 66 -2.82 11.75 -1.01
C PRO A 66 -2.34 12.70 -2.10
N ASN A 67 -2.75 13.97 -2.05
CA ASN A 67 -2.13 15.02 -2.85
C ASN A 67 -0.70 15.27 -2.33
N CYS A 68 0.25 14.47 -2.82
CA CYS A 68 1.69 14.61 -2.56
C CYS A 68 2.27 15.97 -2.95
N VAL A 69 1.49 16.81 -3.64
CA VAL A 69 1.91 18.14 -4.09
C VAL A 69 1.27 19.27 -3.29
N VAL A 70 0.27 19.03 -2.41
CA VAL A 70 -0.36 20.13 -1.64
C VAL A 70 -0.85 19.81 -0.21
N ASP A 71 -1.09 18.56 0.19
CA ASP A 71 -1.53 18.26 1.58
C ASP A 71 -0.40 17.70 2.47
N PHE A 72 0.51 16.90 1.90
CA PHE A 72 1.71 16.38 2.60
C PHE A 72 3.00 17.13 2.26
N GLY A 73 2.92 18.19 1.44
CA GLY A 73 4.04 19.03 0.97
C GLY A 73 4.77 19.85 2.04
N GLN A 74 4.75 19.40 3.29
CA GLN A 74 5.54 19.96 4.39
C GLN A 74 6.96 19.35 4.37
N ALA A 75 7.96 20.15 4.73
CA ALA A 75 9.38 19.77 4.69
C ALA A 75 9.75 18.51 5.51
N LYS A 76 8.82 17.98 6.32
CA LYS A 76 8.97 16.78 7.14
C LYS A 76 8.73 15.47 6.37
N PHE A 77 7.93 15.49 5.30
CA PHE A 77 7.50 14.29 4.58
C PHE A 77 7.91 14.27 3.09
N VAL A 78 8.36 15.40 2.54
CA VAL A 78 8.83 15.52 1.15
C VAL A 78 10.30 15.95 1.12
N GLN A 79 11.03 15.54 0.07
CA GLN A 79 12.41 15.97 -0.15
C GLN A 79 12.55 17.50 -0.12
N GLY A 80 13.32 18.00 0.84
CA GLY A 80 13.64 19.42 0.95
C GLY A 80 14.37 19.82 2.23
N ALA A 81 14.23 19.05 3.33
CA ALA A 81 14.96 19.31 4.58
C ALA A 81 15.46 18.04 5.32
N SER A 82 14.83 16.88 5.14
CA SER A 82 15.14 15.63 5.85
C SER A 82 15.62 14.47 4.98
N GLY A 83 15.54 14.59 3.65
CA GLY A 83 15.91 13.50 2.71
C GLY A 83 14.91 12.34 2.63
N ARG A 84 13.79 12.40 3.35
CA ARG A 84 12.68 11.43 3.30
C ARG A 84 11.72 11.78 2.16
N ASP A 85 11.37 10.81 1.32
CA ASP A 85 10.34 10.95 0.27
C ASP A 85 9.26 9.89 0.45
N VAL A 86 8.15 10.26 1.12
CA VAL A 86 7.05 9.32 1.35
C VAL A 86 6.16 9.13 0.12
N CYS A 87 6.39 9.91 -0.94
CA CYS A 87 5.58 9.90 -2.15
C CYS A 87 6.04 8.88 -3.20
N GLU A 88 7.13 8.15 -2.93
CA GLU A 88 7.53 6.99 -3.73
C GLU A 88 6.54 5.80 -3.60
N SER A 89 5.71 5.78 -2.54
CA SER A 89 4.68 4.77 -2.31
C SER A 89 3.34 5.40 -1.93
N LEU A 90 2.33 5.24 -2.80
CA LEU A 90 0.96 5.74 -2.55
C LEU A 90 0.34 5.14 -1.29
N ARG A 91 0.65 3.87 -1.00
CA ARG A 91 0.17 3.17 0.20
C ARG A 91 0.83 3.68 1.47
N LEU A 92 2.14 3.95 1.44
CA LEU A 92 2.80 4.61 2.58
C LEU A 92 2.17 5.98 2.84
N ALA A 93 1.99 6.76 1.77
CA ALA A 93 1.44 8.10 1.85
C ALA A 93 -0.01 8.09 2.40
N SER A 94 -0.86 7.17 1.97
CA SER A 94 -2.25 7.04 2.43
C SER A 94 -2.35 6.63 3.90
N ILE A 95 -1.45 5.78 4.40
CA ILE A 95 -1.38 5.41 5.82
C ILE A 95 -1.01 6.63 6.66
N ILE A 96 -0.01 7.40 6.21
CA ILE A 96 0.42 8.62 6.88
C ILE A 96 -0.73 9.64 6.89
N GLU A 97 -1.45 9.78 5.77
CA GLU A 97 -2.60 10.67 5.69
C GLU A 97 -3.73 10.28 6.62
N LYS A 98 -4.12 9.00 6.60
CA LYS A 98 -5.16 8.51 7.48
C LYS A 98 -4.80 8.75 8.93
N THR A 99 -3.55 8.49 9.29
CA THR A 99 -3.02 8.73 10.64
C THR A 99 -3.06 10.22 11.00
N HIS A 100 -2.64 11.09 10.09
CA HIS A 100 -2.65 12.54 10.28
C HIS A 100 -4.08 13.09 10.47
N SER A 101 -5.06 12.60 9.70
CA SER A 101 -6.48 12.98 9.83
C SER A 101 -7.06 12.70 11.23
N GLN A 102 -6.47 11.78 11.99
CA GLN A 102 -6.92 11.47 13.35
C GLN A 102 -6.26 12.34 14.42
N LEU A 103 -5.35 13.24 14.04
CA LEU A 103 -4.69 14.20 14.91
C LEU A 103 -5.43 15.55 14.98
N LEU A 104 -6.58 15.71 14.31
CA LEU A 104 -7.34 16.97 14.11
C LEU A 104 -7.76 17.74 15.38
N ALA A 105 -7.47 17.23 16.57
CA ALA A 105 -7.73 17.91 17.83
C ALA A 105 -6.46 18.53 18.44
N LEU A 106 -5.27 18.11 18.02
CA LEU A 106 -4.00 18.60 18.54
C LEU A 106 -3.50 19.81 17.73
N PRO A 107 -2.91 20.82 18.38
CA PRO A 107 -2.11 21.80 17.64
C PRO A 107 -0.89 21.08 17.06
N LEU A 108 -0.69 21.18 15.75
CA LEU A 108 0.41 20.55 15.02
C LEU A 108 1.33 21.63 14.45
N ASN A 109 2.65 21.44 14.60
CA ASN A 109 3.65 22.28 13.95
C ASN A 109 4.12 21.61 12.66
N GLU A 110 3.41 21.93 11.57
CA GLU A 110 3.63 21.37 10.23
C GLU A 110 5.01 21.74 9.65
N THR A 111 5.55 22.89 10.03
CA THR A 111 6.80 23.43 9.48
C THR A 111 8.06 22.97 10.21
N SER A 112 7.94 22.40 11.41
CA SER A 112 9.09 22.04 12.23
C SER A 112 9.68 20.68 11.85
N THR A 113 11.00 20.64 11.73
CA THR A 113 11.80 19.42 11.55
C THR A 113 12.59 19.05 12.82
N ARG A 114 12.48 19.82 13.90
CA ARG A 114 13.22 19.62 15.15
C ARG A 114 12.34 18.99 16.21
N PHE A 115 12.80 17.88 16.77
CA PHE A 115 12.06 17.11 17.76
C PHE A 115 11.69 17.91 19.01
N GLU A 116 12.47 18.92 19.39
CA GLU A 116 12.28 19.70 20.62
C GLU A 116 11.27 20.85 20.48
N ASP A 117 10.82 21.16 19.27
CA ASP A 117 9.94 22.30 19.01
C ASP A 117 8.55 22.08 19.61
N ASP A 118 7.91 23.17 20.04
CA ASP A 118 6.52 23.17 20.50
C ASP A 118 5.63 22.59 19.40
N TYR A 119 4.81 21.60 19.76
CA TYR A 119 3.85 20.93 18.87
C TYR A 119 4.47 20.15 17.71
N TYR A 120 5.75 19.79 17.79
CA TYR A 120 6.37 18.84 16.87
C TYR A 120 5.61 17.51 16.86
N TYR A 121 5.46 16.91 15.69
CA TYR A 121 4.90 15.57 15.54
C TYR A 121 5.61 14.78 14.44
N ASN A 122 5.66 13.45 14.51
CA ASN A 122 6.15 12.60 13.42
C ASN A 122 5.25 11.39 13.25
N ILE A 123 5.08 10.93 12.00
CA ILE A 123 4.35 9.71 11.66
C ILE A 123 5.31 8.80 10.91
N GLU A 124 5.46 7.60 11.43
CA GLU A 124 6.41 6.60 10.99
C GLU A 124 5.67 5.31 10.69
N VAL A 125 6.00 4.70 9.57
CA VAL A 125 5.45 3.41 9.15
C VAL A 125 6.64 2.48 8.94
N TRP A 126 6.56 1.29 9.52
CA TRP A 126 7.58 0.27 9.40
C TRP A 126 6.96 -1.03 8.91
N GLY A 127 7.66 -1.72 8.04
CA GLY A 127 7.23 -2.97 7.45
C GLY A 127 8.40 -3.93 7.34
N VAL A 128 8.10 -5.21 7.10
CA VAL A 128 9.14 -6.21 6.90
C VAL A 128 9.52 -6.27 5.43
N ASN A 129 10.81 -6.16 5.13
CA ASN A 129 11.32 -6.30 3.77
C ASN A 129 11.54 -7.77 3.37
N ASP A 130 12.00 -8.00 2.14
CA ASP A 130 12.19 -9.34 1.55
C ASP A 130 13.24 -10.18 2.29
N ALA A 131 14.12 -9.53 3.04
CA ALA A 131 15.13 -10.17 3.88
C ALA A 131 14.61 -10.48 5.29
N GLY A 132 13.34 -10.18 5.59
CA GLY A 132 12.74 -10.37 6.92
C GLY A 132 13.12 -9.30 7.94
N GLN A 133 13.68 -8.16 7.51
CA GLN A 133 14.12 -7.07 8.38
C GLN A 133 13.09 -5.94 8.41
N LEU A 134 12.97 -5.26 9.55
CA LEU A 134 12.15 -4.05 9.63
C LEU A 134 12.81 -2.93 8.81
N GLU A 135 12.03 -2.34 7.93
CA GLU A 135 12.41 -1.27 7.04
C GLU A 135 11.52 -0.06 7.29
N TYR A 136 12.16 1.10 7.38
CA TYR A 136 11.49 2.39 7.52
C TYR A 136 10.80 2.76 6.22
N ASP A 137 9.63 3.38 6.29
CA ASP A 137 8.83 3.78 5.12
C ASP A 137 8.39 2.59 4.24
N ASN A 138 8.35 1.39 4.82
CA ASN A 138 7.81 0.20 4.19
C ASN A 138 6.41 -0.10 4.76
N PRO A 139 5.34 -0.12 3.94
CA PRO A 139 3.99 -0.45 4.44
C PRO A 139 3.75 -1.96 4.66
N GLY A 140 4.76 -2.80 4.40
CA GLY A 140 4.75 -4.27 4.60
C GLY A 140 3.94 -5.03 3.54
N ARG A 141 4.22 -6.32 3.32
CA ARG A 141 3.46 -7.16 2.36
C ARG A 141 2.22 -7.81 3.01
N PRO A 142 1.30 -8.44 2.24
CA PRO A 142 0.21 -9.21 2.83
C PRO A 142 0.74 -10.24 3.83
N GLY A 143 0.07 -10.40 4.98
CA GLY A 143 0.46 -11.34 6.02
C GLY A 143 1.71 -10.96 6.83
N GLN A 144 2.41 -9.87 6.48
CA GLN A 144 3.52 -9.34 7.25
C GLN A 144 3.07 -8.23 8.21
N PRO A 145 3.78 -8.02 9.34
CA PRO A 145 3.45 -6.96 10.26
C PRO A 145 3.76 -5.58 9.66
N VAL A 146 2.85 -4.64 9.90
CA VAL A 146 3.03 -3.20 9.71
C VAL A 146 2.93 -2.52 11.07
N VAL A 147 3.87 -1.61 11.34
CA VAL A 147 3.92 -0.80 12.56
C VAL A 147 3.64 0.64 12.20
N VAL A 148 2.63 1.25 12.80
CA VAL A 148 2.36 2.68 12.67
C VAL A 148 2.68 3.34 14.01
N ARG A 149 3.62 4.30 13.99
CA ARG A 149 4.07 5.03 15.17
C ARG A 149 3.86 6.53 14.97
N VAL A 150 3.24 7.17 15.96
CA VAL A 150 3.00 8.61 16.02
C VAL A 150 3.72 9.17 17.22
N THR A 151 4.57 10.16 17.01
CA THR A 151 5.30 10.87 18.07
C THR A 151 4.82 12.31 18.12
N TYR A 152 4.58 12.87 19.31
CA TYR A 152 4.08 14.24 19.47
C TYR A 152 4.66 14.95 20.70
N GLN A 153 4.98 16.23 20.57
CA GLN A 153 5.45 17.10 21.66
C GLN A 153 4.32 17.96 22.22
N VAL A 154 3.92 17.67 23.46
CA VAL A 154 2.94 18.48 24.20
C VAL A 154 3.63 19.72 24.78
N ALA A 155 3.29 20.91 24.30
CA ALA A 155 3.82 22.16 24.87
C ALA A 155 3.18 22.49 26.23
N ILE A 156 4.02 22.81 27.22
CA ILE A 156 3.61 23.24 28.56
C ILE A 156 3.21 24.72 28.52
N ILE A 157 1.97 25.03 28.93
CA ILE A 157 1.39 26.38 28.82
C ILE A 157 1.33 27.09 30.17
N THR A 158 1.40 26.35 31.27
CA THR A 158 1.27 26.89 32.62
C THR A 158 2.57 27.58 33.07
N PRO A 159 2.46 28.77 33.69
CA PRO A 159 3.61 29.62 33.98
C PRO A 159 4.57 29.03 35.02
N PHE A 160 4.12 28.07 35.84
CA PHE A 160 4.96 27.41 36.84
C PHE A 160 5.79 26.26 36.26
N PHE A 161 5.26 25.53 35.27
CA PHE A 161 5.93 24.34 34.73
C PHE A 161 6.76 24.65 33.48
N ARG A 162 6.35 25.63 32.66
CA ARG A 162 7.06 26.00 31.43
C ARG A 162 8.54 26.40 31.64
N PRO A 163 8.94 27.10 32.73
CA PRO A 163 10.35 27.41 32.98
C PRO A 163 11.22 26.19 33.32
N ILE A 164 10.61 25.07 33.72
CA ILE A 164 11.31 23.83 34.07
C ILE A 164 11.44 22.94 32.83
N ARG A 165 10.36 22.80 32.07
CA ARG A 165 10.31 22.02 30.83
C ARG A 165 9.35 22.65 29.84
N THR A 166 9.78 22.81 28.59
CA THR A 166 8.99 23.44 27.52
C THR A 166 8.01 22.45 26.88
N THR A 167 8.43 21.20 26.68
CA THR A 167 7.66 20.16 25.97
C THR A 167 7.73 18.79 26.67
N ILE A 168 6.72 17.95 26.43
CA ILE A 168 6.70 16.55 26.86
C ILE A 168 6.36 15.65 25.66
N PRO A 169 7.24 14.68 25.31
CA PRO A 169 6.95 13.77 24.22
C PRO A 169 5.94 12.72 24.68
N VAL A 170 4.97 12.44 23.82
CA VAL A 170 4.04 11.34 23.93
C VAL A 170 4.07 10.55 22.62
N PHE A 171 3.88 9.24 22.71
CA PHE A 171 3.89 8.36 21.54
C PHE A 171 2.67 7.46 21.51
N GLY A 172 2.22 7.20 20.27
CA GLY A 172 1.21 6.23 19.85
C GLY A 172 1.87 5.15 19.01
N GLN A 173 1.60 3.88 19.25
CA GLN A 173 2.11 2.82 18.37
C GLN A 173 1.12 1.66 18.33
N GLU A 174 0.85 1.18 17.13
CA GLU A 174 0.06 -0.03 16.90
C GLU A 174 0.75 -0.89 15.83
N THR A 175 0.81 -2.20 16.10
CA THR A 175 1.37 -3.18 15.17
C THR A 175 0.28 -4.16 14.81
N LEU A 176 0.02 -4.34 13.52
CA LEU A 176 -0.96 -5.29 13.02
C LEU A 176 -0.38 -6.05 11.84
N ASN A 177 -0.88 -7.26 11.58
CA ASN A 177 -0.52 -8.00 10.38
C ASN A 177 -1.42 -7.54 9.23
N ASN A 178 -0.80 -7.21 8.11
CA ASN A 178 -1.51 -6.90 6.89
C ASN A 178 -2.45 -8.05 6.52
N GLU A 179 -3.69 -7.71 6.17
CA GLU A 179 -4.64 -8.70 5.71
C GLU A 179 -4.24 -9.20 4.32
N THR A 180 -4.88 -10.29 3.87
CA THR A 180 -4.68 -10.71 2.49
C THR A 180 -5.33 -9.64 1.62
N PHE A 181 -4.53 -8.87 0.90
CA PHE A 181 -5.04 -7.81 0.07
C PHE A 181 -5.93 -8.42 -1.04
N GLY A 182 -7.09 -7.82 -1.32
CA GLY A 182 -8.06 -8.32 -2.31
C GLY A 182 -9.48 -8.62 -1.80
N GLN A 183 -9.82 -8.29 -0.54
CA GLN A 183 -11.22 -8.23 -0.10
C GLN A 183 -11.66 -6.79 0.15
N GLN A 184 -12.34 -6.19 -0.84
CA GLN A 184 -13.61 -5.45 -0.70
C GLN A 184 -13.74 -4.29 -1.71
N SER A 185 -14.50 -4.61 -2.75
CA SER A 185 -15.34 -3.77 -3.62
C SER A 185 -15.79 -2.42 -3.02
N THR A 186 -15.65 -1.41 -3.87
CA THR A 186 -16.35 -0.13 -3.88
C THR A 186 -17.88 -0.27 -3.76
N SER A 187 -18.43 -0.23 -2.54
CA SER A 187 -19.74 0.40 -2.30
C SER A 187 -19.92 0.75 -0.83
N ASN A 188 -20.27 2.01 -0.56
CA ASN A 188 -20.80 2.46 0.72
C ASN A 188 -22.19 1.83 0.99
N THR A 189 -22.26 0.57 1.44
CA THR A 189 -23.39 0.05 2.22
C THR A 189 -23.03 -1.29 2.88
N GLY A 190 -23.04 -1.31 4.21
CA GLY A 190 -23.07 -2.55 4.99
C GLY A 190 -21.96 -2.63 6.03
N ALA A 191 -22.23 -2.08 7.21
CA ALA A 191 -21.51 -2.47 8.42
C ALA A 191 -21.46 -4.01 8.48
N ALA A 192 -20.26 -4.58 8.51
CA ALA A 192 -20.09 -5.94 8.97
C ALA A 192 -20.77 -6.02 10.35
N LEU A 193 -21.78 -6.88 10.47
CA LEU A 193 -22.39 -7.16 11.76
C LEU A 193 -21.25 -7.54 12.72
N PRO A 194 -21.20 -6.95 13.93
CA PRO A 194 -20.17 -7.31 14.89
C PRO A 194 -20.23 -8.82 15.16
N PRO A 195 -19.07 -9.47 15.37
CA PRO A 195 -19.04 -10.89 15.70
C PRO A 195 -19.95 -11.17 16.90
N VAL A 196 -20.65 -12.30 16.87
CA VAL A 196 -21.53 -12.74 17.95
C VAL A 196 -20.71 -12.78 19.25
N ILE A 197 -21.11 -11.94 20.22
CA ILE A 197 -20.50 -11.91 21.54
C ILE A 197 -20.64 -13.30 22.15
N PRO A 198 -19.54 -14.00 22.52
CA PRO A 198 -19.66 -15.23 23.29
C PRO A 198 -20.40 -14.92 24.58
N VAL A 199 -21.37 -15.77 24.96
CA VAL A 199 -22.19 -15.57 26.16
C VAL A 199 -21.27 -15.30 27.34
N VAL A 200 -21.39 -14.11 27.92
CA VAL A 200 -20.66 -13.69 29.10
C VAL A 200 -20.91 -14.75 30.18
N PRO A 201 -19.87 -15.39 30.75
CA PRO A 201 -20.09 -16.26 31.89
C PRO A 201 -20.70 -15.43 33.01
N THR A 202 -21.87 -15.86 33.48
CA THR A 202 -22.60 -15.28 34.61
C THR A 202 -21.62 -14.99 35.75
N PRO A 203 -21.62 -13.79 36.36
CA PRO A 203 -20.73 -13.45 37.45
C PRO A 203 -20.79 -14.51 38.56
N GLY A 204 -19.74 -15.31 38.65
CA GLY A 204 -19.49 -16.15 39.81
C GLY A 204 -19.23 -15.28 41.02
N VAL A 205 -19.82 -15.65 42.16
CA VAL A 205 -19.71 -14.93 43.42
C VAL A 205 -18.25 -14.60 43.78
N THR A 206 -18.02 -13.34 44.13
CA THR A 206 -16.77 -12.80 44.65
C THR A 206 -16.27 -13.61 45.85
N PRO A 207 -15.03 -14.16 45.84
CA PRO A 207 -14.39 -14.58 47.07
C PRO A 207 -13.80 -13.36 47.80
N SER A 208 -14.24 -13.22 49.05
CA SER A 208 -13.76 -12.30 50.09
C SER A 208 -12.23 -12.34 50.30
N PRO A 209 -11.57 -11.23 50.70
CA PRO A 209 -10.14 -11.22 50.96
C PRO A 209 -9.81 -12.04 52.22
N THR A 210 -8.69 -12.79 52.17
CA THR A 210 -8.12 -13.54 53.30
C THR A 210 -6.62 -13.20 53.39
N PRO A 211 -6.03 -13.11 54.60
CA PRO A 211 -5.16 -12.01 54.98
C PRO A 211 -3.65 -12.25 54.80
N SER A 212 -2.93 -11.13 54.84
CA SER A 212 -1.48 -10.98 54.99
C SER A 212 -0.87 -11.78 56.16
N PRO A 213 0.37 -12.28 56.02
CA PRO A 213 1.24 -12.56 57.15
C PRO A 213 2.27 -11.44 57.43
N THR A 214 2.43 -11.19 58.73
CA THR A 214 3.27 -10.26 59.52
C THR A 214 4.79 -10.60 59.48
N PRO A 215 5.73 -9.69 59.84
CA PRO A 215 7.15 -9.74 59.44
C PRO A 215 8.10 -10.39 60.47
N SER A 216 9.38 -10.61 60.09
CA SER A 216 10.45 -11.00 61.03
C SER A 216 11.84 -10.42 60.67
N ASN A 217 12.31 -9.50 61.53
CA ASN A 217 13.66 -9.26 62.09
C ASN A 217 14.91 -9.01 61.21
N THR A 218 15.30 -7.72 61.08
CA THR A 218 16.52 -7.00 61.62
C THR A 218 17.87 -7.76 61.69
N PRO A 219 19.08 -7.18 61.42
CA PRO A 219 19.50 -5.83 61.87
C PRO A 219 20.44 -4.95 60.99
N THR A 220 20.35 -3.65 61.27
CA THR A 220 21.30 -2.55 60.92
C THR A 220 22.48 -2.52 61.90
N PRO A 221 23.67 -1.99 61.52
CA PRO A 221 24.13 -0.67 62.01
C PRO A 221 24.85 0.14 60.90
N GLY A 222 24.91 1.46 60.84
CA GLY A 222 25.17 2.52 61.83
C GLY A 222 25.84 3.71 61.09
N PRO A 223 26.05 4.88 61.73
CA PRO A 223 25.92 6.22 61.14
C PRO A 223 27.23 6.83 60.63
N THR A 224 27.19 7.98 59.94
CA THR A 224 27.99 9.21 60.24
C THR A 224 27.66 10.38 59.28
N ASP A 225 27.20 11.48 59.91
CA ASP A 225 27.37 12.92 59.69
C ASP A 225 27.39 13.63 58.30
N THR A 226 26.61 14.72 58.28
CA THR A 226 26.58 15.92 57.40
C THR A 226 27.57 16.98 57.95
N PRO A 227 27.88 18.17 57.36
CA PRO A 227 27.73 18.77 56.00
C PRO A 227 29.02 19.41 55.41
N ALA A 228 28.99 19.87 54.14
CA ALA A 228 29.50 21.21 53.73
C ALA A 228 29.17 21.53 52.25
N ALA A 229 28.60 22.72 52.00
CA ALA A 229 28.75 23.48 50.74
C ALA A 229 30.17 24.11 50.70
N PRO A 230 30.73 24.70 49.60
CA PRO A 230 30.13 25.17 48.33
C PRO A 230 30.95 24.71 47.08
N THR A 231 30.60 25.03 45.83
CA THR A 231 31.17 26.17 45.05
C THR A 231 30.69 26.04 43.60
N ALA A 232 30.33 27.16 42.96
CA ALA A 232 30.02 27.22 41.54
C ALA A 232 31.27 27.01 40.68
N THR A 233 31.21 26.02 39.79
CA THR A 233 32.17 25.83 38.68
C THR A 233 31.40 26.01 37.38
N ALA A 234 31.96 26.78 36.44
CA ALA A 234 31.41 26.92 35.10
C ALA A 234 31.43 25.57 34.37
N THR A 235 30.27 25.06 33.98
CA THR A 235 30.17 23.81 33.20
C THR A 235 29.98 24.18 31.74
N ASN A 236 30.97 23.81 30.93
CA ASN A 236 30.86 23.74 29.48
C ASN A 236 29.58 22.99 29.10
N THR A 237 28.81 23.54 28.18
CA THR A 237 27.66 22.88 27.56
C THR A 237 28.09 21.50 27.07
N PRO A 238 27.57 20.39 27.63
CA PRO A 238 27.84 19.07 27.08
C PRO A 238 27.17 18.97 25.72
N ASN A 239 27.84 18.31 24.78
CA ASN A 239 27.21 17.82 23.55
C ASN A 239 25.93 17.04 23.93
N PRO A 240 24.83 17.14 23.16
CA PRO A 240 23.62 16.39 23.47
C PRO A 240 23.95 14.90 23.48
N ARG A 241 23.73 14.28 24.64
CA ARG A 241 23.96 12.87 24.93
C ARG A 241 22.85 12.04 24.27
N CYS A 242 23.22 10.95 23.61
CA CYS A 242 22.25 10.00 23.03
C CYS A 242 22.07 8.82 23.99
N ASP A 243 20.97 8.82 24.73
CA ASP A 243 20.65 7.77 25.71
C ASP A 243 20.49 6.41 25.02
N VAL A 244 20.86 5.34 25.73
CA VAL A 244 20.79 3.96 25.21
C VAL A 244 19.36 3.55 24.88
N GLN A 245 19.17 2.79 23.79
CA GLN A 245 17.85 2.34 23.34
C GLN A 245 17.93 0.93 22.73
N PHE A 246 16.88 0.12 22.87
CA PHE A 246 16.73 -1.12 22.12
C PHE A 246 16.32 -0.85 20.66
N GLU A 247 17.03 -1.45 19.71
CA GLU A 247 16.79 -1.28 18.27
C GLU A 247 15.79 -2.30 17.70
N SER A 248 15.64 -3.45 18.35
CA SER A 248 14.66 -4.47 17.98
C SER A 248 13.83 -4.93 19.18
N SER A 249 12.67 -5.53 18.89
CA SER A 249 11.91 -6.23 19.93
C SER A 249 12.73 -7.41 20.45
N ALA A 250 12.70 -7.62 21.76
CA ALA A 250 13.29 -8.78 22.40
C ALA A 250 12.34 -9.98 22.21
N ILE A 251 12.75 -11.02 21.49
CA ILE A 251 11.89 -12.18 21.18
C ILE A 251 12.35 -13.39 22.01
N ALA A 252 11.39 -14.11 22.60
CA ALA A 252 11.67 -15.31 23.36
C ALA A 252 12.44 -16.34 22.52
N GLY A 253 13.52 -16.91 23.07
CA GLY A 253 14.37 -17.88 22.38
C GLY A 253 15.55 -17.27 21.62
N GLU A 254 15.62 -15.95 21.43
CA GLU A 254 16.82 -15.30 20.87
C GLU A 254 17.94 -15.22 21.92
N SER A 255 19.20 -15.31 21.46
CA SER A 255 20.41 -15.24 22.30
C SER A 255 21.20 -13.96 22.07
N PHE A 256 20.57 -12.92 21.53
CA PHE A 256 21.16 -11.60 21.33
C PHE A 256 20.09 -10.52 21.39
N VAL A 257 20.51 -9.27 21.62
CA VAL A 257 19.68 -8.07 21.45
C VAL A 257 20.50 -6.99 20.76
N THR A 258 19.83 -6.07 20.06
CA THR A 258 20.47 -4.91 19.43
C THR A 258 20.17 -3.64 20.22
N VAL A 259 21.19 -2.84 20.44
CA VAL A 259 21.10 -1.59 21.19
C VAL A 259 21.90 -0.47 20.51
N THR A 260 21.43 0.75 20.66
CA THR A 260 22.08 1.97 20.19
C THR A 260 22.34 2.94 21.35
N GLY A 261 23.26 3.89 21.20
CA GLY A 261 23.61 4.91 22.20
C GLY A 261 24.89 5.68 21.82
N ASP A 262 25.52 6.39 22.75
CA ASP A 262 26.76 7.14 22.48
C ASP A 262 27.96 6.22 22.16
N ILE A 263 28.74 6.58 21.14
CA ILE A 263 29.92 5.83 20.69
C ILE A 263 30.93 5.68 21.84
N GLY A 264 31.43 4.46 22.04
CA GLY A 264 32.46 4.14 23.04
C GLY A 264 31.93 3.87 24.45
N THR A 265 30.60 3.91 24.65
CA THR A 265 29.97 3.45 25.90
C THR A 265 29.77 1.94 25.90
N THR A 266 29.83 1.31 27.07
CA THR A 266 29.54 -0.13 27.23
C THR A 266 28.11 -0.28 27.75
N VAL A 267 27.29 -1.07 27.05
CA VAL A 267 25.92 -1.40 27.46
C VAL A 267 25.90 -2.80 28.05
N THR A 268 25.21 -2.95 29.17
CA THR A 268 25.00 -4.20 29.90
C THR A 268 23.51 -4.53 29.91
N ILE A 269 23.16 -5.73 29.47
CA ILE A 269 21.77 -6.20 29.45
C ILE A 269 21.48 -6.96 30.73
N ILE A 270 20.45 -6.52 31.47
CA ILE A 270 20.03 -7.08 32.74
C ILE A 270 18.57 -7.54 32.60
N ASP A 271 18.29 -8.79 32.91
CA ASP A 271 16.92 -9.26 33.11
C ASP A 271 16.42 -8.78 34.47
N LEU A 272 15.51 -7.80 34.47
CA LEU A 272 14.92 -7.23 35.68
C LEU A 272 13.98 -8.21 36.39
N THR A 273 13.51 -9.24 35.70
CA THR A 273 12.62 -10.29 36.25
C THR A 273 13.40 -11.23 37.17
N THR A 274 14.62 -11.57 36.78
CA THR A 274 15.50 -12.50 37.51
C THR A 274 16.64 -11.80 38.25
N GLY A 275 16.91 -10.53 37.93
CA GLY A 275 18.02 -9.74 38.45
C GLY A 275 19.39 -10.13 37.88
N ARG A 276 19.43 -10.88 36.77
CA ARG A 276 20.67 -11.41 36.19
C ARG A 276 21.17 -10.57 35.03
N THR A 277 22.48 -10.39 34.95
CA THR A 277 23.14 -9.83 33.76
C THR A 277 23.26 -10.90 32.68
N LEU A 278 22.69 -10.61 31.51
CA LEU A 278 22.65 -11.53 30.37
C LEU A 278 23.83 -11.32 29.41
N GLY A 279 24.37 -10.11 29.27
CA GLY A 279 25.49 -9.85 28.37
C GLY A 279 25.92 -8.39 28.35
N SER A 280 27.07 -8.08 27.74
CA SER A 280 27.51 -6.68 27.54
C SER A 280 28.29 -6.51 26.24
N ALA A 281 28.20 -5.32 25.64
CA ALA A 281 28.98 -4.95 24.46
C ALA A 281 29.29 -3.45 24.44
N ALA A 282 30.38 -3.06 23.78
CA ALA A 282 30.71 -1.66 23.53
C ALA A 282 30.01 -1.17 22.26
N LEU A 283 29.43 0.02 22.32
CA LEU A 283 28.80 0.68 21.17
C LEU A 283 29.86 1.20 20.22
N LEU A 284 29.82 0.71 18.99
CA LEU A 284 30.75 1.08 17.92
C LEU A 284 30.10 2.07 16.95
N ASP A 285 30.92 2.94 16.36
CA ASP A 285 30.46 3.91 15.37
C ASP A 285 29.80 3.20 14.18
N ARG A 286 28.50 3.45 13.99
CA ARG A 286 27.73 2.89 12.89
C ARG A 286 26.57 3.82 12.53
N THR A 287 26.49 4.21 11.27
CA THR A 287 25.44 5.09 10.75
C THR A 287 24.17 4.30 10.44
N GLY A 288 23.00 4.95 10.59
CA GLY A 288 21.68 4.37 10.27
C GLY A 288 20.87 3.84 11.47
N TYR A 289 21.24 4.20 12.71
CA TYR A 289 20.54 3.82 13.95
C TYR A 289 20.12 5.07 14.73
N ALA A 290 19.27 4.92 15.77
CA ALA A 290 18.73 6.08 16.48
C ALA A 290 19.81 6.88 17.23
N CYS A 291 20.94 6.26 17.55
CA CYS A 291 22.15 6.90 18.04
C CYS A 291 23.40 6.48 17.21
N PRO A 292 24.49 7.28 17.24
CA PRO A 292 25.66 7.04 16.40
C PRO A 292 26.47 5.79 16.79
N GLY A 293 26.27 5.26 17.99
CA GLY A 293 26.85 4.00 18.44
C GLY A 293 25.84 2.84 18.34
N PHE A 294 26.30 1.67 17.89
CA PHE A 294 25.48 0.46 17.76
C PHE A 294 26.24 -0.77 18.27
N ALA A 295 25.54 -1.70 18.93
CA ALA A 295 26.06 -3.02 19.24
C ALA A 295 25.00 -4.12 19.16
N VAL A 296 25.46 -5.31 18.77
CA VAL A 296 24.76 -6.57 18.99
C VAL A 296 25.31 -7.17 20.28
N VAL A 297 24.50 -7.26 21.33
CA VAL A 297 24.89 -7.86 22.60
C VAL A 297 24.52 -9.33 22.58
N SER A 298 25.51 -10.22 22.56
CA SER A 298 25.28 -11.66 22.75
C SER A 298 24.96 -11.97 24.21
N LEU A 299 23.95 -12.81 24.43
CA LEU A 299 23.45 -13.17 25.75
C LEU A 299 23.96 -14.54 26.19
N SER A 300 24.18 -14.72 27.49
CA SER A 300 24.63 -15.97 28.10
C SER A 300 23.54 -17.05 28.11
N GLU A 301 22.27 -16.65 28.05
CA GLU A 301 21.10 -17.52 27.98
C GLU A 301 20.04 -16.93 27.04
N PRO A 302 19.22 -17.78 26.39
CA PRO A 302 18.14 -17.30 25.53
C PRO A 302 17.09 -16.53 26.31
N LEU A 303 16.47 -15.54 25.66
CA LEU A 303 15.41 -14.72 26.23
C LEU A 303 14.16 -15.54 26.55
N GLN A 304 13.51 -15.26 27.68
CA GLN A 304 12.30 -15.95 28.13
C GLN A 304 11.08 -15.04 27.99
N GLU A 305 9.99 -15.57 27.43
CA GLU A 305 8.73 -14.84 27.23
C GLU A 305 8.23 -14.17 28.52
N GLY A 306 7.82 -12.91 28.42
CA GLY A 306 7.27 -12.14 29.53
C GLY A 306 8.33 -11.57 30.49
N HIS A 307 9.61 -11.83 30.27
CA HIS A 307 10.69 -11.19 31.05
C HIS A 307 10.88 -9.73 30.64
N VAL A 308 11.29 -8.89 31.58
CA VAL A 308 11.64 -7.47 31.34
C VAL A 308 13.15 -7.33 31.31
N LEU A 309 13.69 -6.77 30.24
CA LEU A 309 15.11 -6.48 30.09
C LEU A 309 15.37 -4.99 30.31
N ALA A 310 16.54 -4.67 30.85
CA ALA A 310 17.10 -3.33 30.90
C ALA A 310 18.45 -3.31 30.18
N ALA A 311 18.63 -2.33 29.30
CA ALA A 311 19.92 -1.96 28.74
C ALA A 311 20.51 -0.84 29.62
N ASP A 312 21.49 -1.18 30.46
CA ASP A 312 22.17 -0.24 31.35
C ASP A 312 23.51 0.17 30.72
N SER A 313 23.62 1.43 30.33
CA SER A 313 24.82 1.97 29.69
C SER A 313 25.75 2.61 30.71
N SER A 314 27.06 2.47 30.49
CA SER A 314 28.12 3.03 31.34
C SER A 314 28.10 4.56 31.47
N ASP A 315 27.34 5.26 30.62
CA ASP A 315 27.12 6.71 30.72
C ASP A 315 25.99 7.06 31.72
N GLY A 316 25.26 6.07 32.23
CA GLY A 316 24.16 6.17 33.19
C GLY A 316 22.77 6.23 32.55
N SER A 317 22.63 5.88 31.26
CA SER A 317 21.36 5.84 30.55
C SER A 317 20.81 4.42 30.62
N VAL A 318 19.48 4.31 30.75
CA VAL A 318 18.82 3.01 30.87
C VAL A 318 17.57 3.01 29.99
N ASP A 319 17.41 1.95 29.20
CA ASP A 319 16.18 1.65 28.48
C ASP A 319 15.67 0.26 28.85
N THR A 320 14.36 0.03 28.72
CA THR A 320 13.72 -1.23 29.12
C THR A 320 12.79 -1.75 28.04
N THR A 321 12.80 -3.07 27.84
CA THR A 321 11.91 -3.76 26.89
C THR A 321 11.33 -5.03 27.51
N ILE A 322 10.22 -5.53 26.98
CA ILE A 322 9.59 -6.77 27.41
C ILE A 322 9.84 -7.83 26.34
N VAL A 323 10.25 -9.02 26.76
CA VAL A 323 10.44 -10.16 25.87
C VAL A 323 9.08 -10.66 25.40
N LEU A 324 8.82 -10.51 24.11
CA LEU A 324 7.60 -10.97 23.46
C LEU A 324 7.72 -12.46 23.13
N ALA A 325 6.58 -13.16 23.11
CA ALA A 325 6.52 -14.53 22.63
C ALA A 325 7.04 -14.60 21.18
N LEU A 326 7.62 -15.74 20.78
CA LEU A 326 7.76 -16.03 19.36
C LEU A 326 6.37 -15.86 18.71
N PRO A 327 6.26 -15.20 17.55
CA PRO A 327 5.05 -15.31 16.75
C PRO A 327 4.76 -16.81 16.57
N PRO A 328 3.50 -17.25 16.61
CA PRO A 328 3.19 -18.66 16.50
C PRO A 328 3.83 -19.22 15.23
N THR A 329 4.90 -19.99 15.42
CA THR A 329 5.45 -20.84 14.37
C THR A 329 4.28 -21.72 13.93
N ASN A 330 4.06 -21.83 12.61
CA ASN A 330 3.05 -22.71 12.02
C ASN A 330 2.82 -23.92 12.92
N THR A 331 1.63 -24.01 13.51
CA THR A 331 1.25 -25.21 14.24
C THR A 331 1.43 -26.36 13.26
N PRO A 332 2.30 -27.36 13.52
CA PRO A 332 2.30 -28.55 12.70
C PRO A 332 0.91 -29.16 12.87
N THR A 333 0.19 -29.26 11.75
CA THR A 333 -1.02 -30.04 11.61
C THR A 333 -0.87 -31.34 12.41
N ALA A 334 -1.87 -31.65 13.23
CA ALA A 334 -1.88 -32.80 14.13
C ALA A 334 -1.30 -34.06 13.47
N THR A 335 -0.28 -34.63 14.13
CA THR A 335 0.24 -35.96 13.82
C THR A 335 -0.88 -36.98 13.94
N PHE A 336 -1.45 -37.41 12.82
CA PHE A 336 -2.22 -38.63 12.76
C PHE A 336 -1.28 -39.81 12.99
N THR A 337 -1.55 -40.58 14.04
CA THR A 337 -0.99 -41.91 14.26
C THR A 337 -1.16 -42.75 12.99
N PRO A 338 -0.09 -43.39 12.46
CA PRO A 338 -0.18 -44.20 11.26
C PRO A 338 -1.02 -45.45 11.52
N VAL A 339 -2.21 -45.48 10.91
CA VAL A 339 -2.93 -46.71 10.55
C VAL A 339 -2.18 -47.34 9.36
N PRO A 340 -2.01 -48.68 9.30
CA PRO A 340 -0.87 -49.30 8.64
C PRO A 340 -0.74 -49.02 7.14
N THR A 341 0.51 -48.83 6.77
CA THR A 341 1.12 -48.81 5.44
C THR A 341 0.48 -49.80 4.47
N TYR A 342 -0.11 -49.29 3.39
CA TYR A 342 0.01 -49.93 2.08
C TYR A 342 1.14 -49.24 1.33
N THR A 343 2.18 -50.02 1.06
CA THR A 343 3.36 -49.65 0.29
C THR A 343 2.96 -48.97 -1.03
N PRO A 344 3.46 -47.76 -1.34
CA PRO A 344 3.34 -47.23 -2.69
C PRO A 344 4.20 -48.09 -3.62
N THR A 345 3.52 -48.85 -4.48
CA THR A 345 4.14 -49.45 -5.66
C THR A 345 4.69 -48.33 -6.54
N SER A 346 5.92 -48.54 -7.00
CA SER A 346 6.70 -47.76 -7.96
C SER A 346 5.93 -46.68 -8.75
N THR A 347 6.44 -45.46 -8.64
CA THR A 347 6.38 -44.38 -9.64
C THR A 347 6.04 -44.92 -11.03
N PRO A 348 4.87 -44.57 -11.63
CA PRO A 348 4.77 -44.66 -13.06
C PRO A 348 5.74 -43.61 -13.61
N THR A 349 6.76 -44.10 -14.31
CA THR A 349 7.51 -43.31 -15.28
C THR A 349 6.53 -42.44 -16.05
N ILE A 350 6.88 -41.16 -16.22
CA ILE A 350 6.15 -40.24 -17.10
C ILE A 350 6.15 -40.88 -18.48
N THR A 351 5.06 -41.56 -18.82
CA THR A 351 4.79 -41.97 -20.17
C THR A 351 4.48 -40.66 -20.90
N PRO A 352 5.19 -40.31 -21.99
CA PRO A 352 4.74 -39.21 -22.83
C PRO A 352 3.29 -39.50 -23.19
N THR A 353 2.36 -38.63 -22.78
CA THR A 353 1.00 -38.69 -23.30
C THR A 353 1.14 -38.61 -24.80
N PHE A 354 0.87 -39.72 -25.49
CA PHE A 354 0.85 -39.74 -26.94
C PHE A 354 -0.11 -38.65 -27.37
N THR A 355 0.38 -37.62 -28.07
CA THR A 355 -0.49 -36.80 -28.91
C THR A 355 -1.23 -37.78 -29.81
N PRO A 356 -2.57 -37.87 -29.77
CA PRO A 356 -3.30 -38.81 -30.61
C PRO A 356 -2.89 -38.58 -32.06
N SER A 357 -2.40 -39.59 -32.78
CA SER A 357 -2.06 -39.44 -34.20
C SER A 357 -3.30 -39.25 -35.07
N ASN A 358 -4.46 -39.62 -34.54
CA ASN A 358 -5.76 -39.49 -35.18
C ASN A 358 -6.33 -38.09 -34.92
N PRO A 359 -7.20 -37.58 -35.81
CA PRO A 359 -7.88 -36.30 -35.62
C PRO A 359 -8.72 -36.28 -34.35
N TYR A 360 -8.68 -35.16 -33.61
CA TYR A 360 -9.47 -34.96 -32.40
C TYR A 360 -9.83 -33.49 -32.18
N ILE A 361 -10.79 -33.25 -31.27
CA ILE A 361 -11.21 -31.93 -30.80
C ILE A 361 -11.13 -31.80 -29.27
N THR A 362 -10.97 -30.57 -28.78
CA THR A 362 -10.95 -30.20 -27.36
C THR A 362 -11.86 -28.99 -27.12
N LEU A 363 -12.59 -28.98 -26.00
CA LEU A 363 -13.52 -27.91 -25.62
C LEU A 363 -12.93 -27.10 -24.46
N LEU A 364 -12.93 -25.77 -24.57
CA LEU A 364 -12.40 -24.85 -23.57
C LEU A 364 -13.37 -23.67 -23.33
N PRO A 365 -14.08 -23.62 -22.18
CA PRO A 365 -14.23 -24.70 -21.20
C PRO A 365 -15.02 -25.90 -21.78
N ASN A 366 -15.06 -27.04 -21.08
CA ASN A 366 -15.80 -28.24 -21.48
C ASN A 366 -17.19 -28.37 -20.82
N CYS A 367 -17.61 -27.39 -20.02
CA CYS A 367 -18.95 -27.27 -19.46
C CYS A 367 -19.27 -25.78 -19.21
N GLY A 368 -20.54 -25.45 -18.97
CA GLY A 368 -21.02 -24.08 -18.74
C GLY A 368 -22.21 -24.05 -17.79
N THR A 369 -22.50 -22.90 -17.18
CA THR A 369 -23.56 -22.77 -16.17
C THR A 369 -24.97 -22.63 -16.73
N GLY A 370 -25.11 -22.45 -18.06
CA GLY A 370 -26.40 -22.24 -18.75
C GLY A 370 -27.12 -20.96 -18.33
N PRO A 371 -28.21 -20.56 -19.02
CA PRO A 371 -28.66 -21.02 -20.32
C PRO A 371 -27.88 -20.40 -21.49
N ASP A 372 -27.06 -19.38 -21.23
CA ASP A 372 -26.18 -18.77 -22.23
C ASP A 372 -24.77 -19.33 -22.02
N ILE A 373 -24.21 -19.95 -23.06
CA ILE A 373 -22.93 -20.64 -23.00
C ILE A 373 -21.98 -20.14 -24.08
N GLN A 374 -20.71 -20.05 -23.73
CA GLN A 374 -19.63 -19.74 -24.66
C GLN A 374 -18.45 -20.68 -24.41
N PHE A 375 -17.93 -21.28 -25.47
CA PHE A 375 -16.74 -22.12 -25.40
C PHE A 375 -16.00 -22.18 -26.73
N ASN A 376 -14.71 -22.50 -26.66
CA ASN A 376 -13.84 -22.67 -27.80
C ASN A 376 -13.73 -24.16 -28.16
N ILE A 377 -13.79 -24.45 -29.46
CA ILE A 377 -13.49 -25.75 -30.03
C ILE A 377 -12.13 -25.66 -30.71
N LEU A 378 -11.18 -26.45 -30.23
CA LEU A 378 -9.86 -26.60 -30.84
C LEU A 378 -9.78 -27.97 -31.50
N GLY A 379 -9.42 -28.02 -32.77
CA GLY A 379 -9.21 -29.28 -33.51
C GLY A 379 -7.76 -29.48 -33.92
N TYR A 380 -7.29 -30.72 -33.88
CA TYR A 380 -5.91 -31.11 -34.17
C TYR A 380 -5.85 -32.41 -35.01
N ASN A 381 -4.80 -32.55 -35.82
CA ASN A 381 -4.47 -33.73 -36.64
C ASN A 381 -5.51 -34.12 -37.71
N TRP A 382 -6.20 -33.12 -38.28
CA TRP A 382 -7.15 -33.31 -39.39
C TRP A 382 -6.46 -33.28 -40.77
N ASP A 383 -6.94 -34.04 -41.76
CA ASP A 383 -6.37 -34.01 -43.12
C ASP A 383 -6.64 -32.66 -43.80
N ILE A 384 -5.58 -31.97 -44.22
CA ILE A 384 -5.63 -30.70 -44.93
C ILE A 384 -6.49 -30.73 -46.21
N ASN A 385 -6.65 -31.89 -46.85
CA ASN A 385 -7.38 -32.03 -48.10
C ASN A 385 -8.88 -32.26 -47.92
N GLU A 386 -9.36 -32.42 -46.68
CA GLU A 386 -10.77 -32.69 -46.38
C GLU A 386 -11.43 -31.45 -45.76
N GLY A 387 -12.74 -31.29 -45.94
CA GLY A 387 -13.50 -30.30 -45.20
C GLY A 387 -13.86 -30.84 -43.82
N ILE A 388 -14.06 -29.97 -42.84
CA ILE A 388 -14.43 -30.36 -41.48
C ILE A 388 -15.77 -29.74 -41.14
N VAL A 389 -16.75 -30.57 -40.81
CA VAL A 389 -18.05 -30.13 -40.33
C VAL A 389 -18.04 -30.11 -38.81
N LEU A 390 -18.39 -28.96 -38.23
CA LEU A 390 -18.63 -28.82 -36.80
C LEU A 390 -20.14 -28.83 -36.54
N GLN A 391 -20.55 -29.70 -35.63
CA GLN A 391 -21.95 -30.02 -35.32
C GLN A 391 -22.21 -29.85 -33.82
N TRP A 392 -23.35 -29.25 -33.49
CA TRP A 392 -23.89 -29.08 -32.14
C TRP A 392 -25.24 -29.79 -32.06
N ASP A 393 -25.39 -30.76 -31.15
CA ASP A 393 -26.62 -31.55 -30.96
C ASP A 393 -27.21 -32.11 -32.27
N GLY A 394 -26.36 -32.62 -33.15
CA GLY A 394 -26.77 -33.16 -34.45
C GLY A 394 -27.04 -32.10 -35.53
N ILE A 395 -26.92 -30.80 -35.24
CA ILE A 395 -27.11 -29.70 -36.18
C ILE A 395 -25.76 -29.16 -36.65
N ASN A 396 -25.51 -29.20 -37.96
CA ASN A 396 -24.29 -28.66 -38.56
C ASN A 396 -24.27 -27.13 -38.42
N GLN A 397 -23.27 -26.61 -37.70
CA GLN A 397 -23.11 -25.18 -37.44
C GLN A 397 -22.15 -24.54 -38.45
N LEU A 398 -21.06 -25.24 -38.78
CA LEU A 398 -20.00 -24.70 -39.63
C LEU A 398 -19.37 -25.79 -40.50
N LEU A 399 -19.00 -25.43 -41.72
CA LEU A 399 -18.15 -26.22 -42.60
C LEU A 399 -16.83 -25.45 -42.87
N ILE A 400 -15.74 -25.99 -42.36
CA ILE A 400 -14.38 -25.55 -42.71
C ILE A 400 -14.03 -26.18 -44.07
N GLN A 401 -13.62 -25.36 -45.04
CA GLN A 401 -13.39 -25.82 -46.40
C GLN A 401 -12.05 -26.56 -46.53
N PRO A 402 -11.95 -27.56 -47.42
CA PRO A 402 -10.67 -28.21 -47.73
C PRO A 402 -9.57 -27.19 -48.06
N ASN A 403 -8.34 -27.46 -47.66
CA ASN A 403 -7.14 -26.64 -47.87
C ASN A 403 -7.16 -25.25 -47.20
N THR A 404 -8.11 -24.98 -46.28
CA THR A 404 -8.14 -23.72 -45.52
C THR A 404 -7.63 -23.84 -44.08
N HIS A 405 -7.30 -25.06 -43.64
CA HIS A 405 -6.71 -25.37 -42.33
C HIS A 405 -5.46 -26.23 -42.51
N ASN A 406 -4.44 -26.03 -41.68
CA ASN A 406 -3.18 -26.79 -41.74
C ASN A 406 -3.25 -28.06 -40.86
N GLY A 407 -4.41 -28.71 -40.84
CA GLY A 407 -4.72 -29.83 -39.94
C GLY A 407 -4.99 -29.46 -38.49
N SER A 408 -5.12 -28.17 -38.17
CA SER A 408 -5.64 -27.68 -36.89
C SER A 408 -6.55 -26.47 -37.10
N PHE A 409 -7.51 -26.26 -36.21
CA PHE A 409 -8.47 -25.15 -36.27
C PHE A 409 -8.92 -24.72 -34.87
N SER A 410 -9.43 -23.49 -34.76
CA SER A 410 -10.03 -22.95 -33.54
C SER A 410 -11.29 -22.17 -33.90
N TYR A 411 -12.37 -22.37 -33.15
CA TYR A 411 -13.61 -21.64 -33.33
C TYR A 411 -14.32 -21.40 -32.00
N THR A 412 -14.88 -20.20 -31.83
CA THR A 412 -15.66 -19.82 -30.64
C THR A 412 -17.14 -19.98 -30.93
N TRP A 413 -17.84 -20.76 -30.11
CA TRP A 413 -19.29 -20.88 -30.14
C TRP A 413 -19.96 -20.12 -29.02
N THR A 414 -21.11 -19.55 -29.33
CA THR A 414 -21.98 -18.87 -28.38
C THR A 414 -23.41 -19.30 -28.65
N PHE A 415 -24.06 -19.87 -27.65
CA PHE A 415 -25.46 -20.25 -27.69
C PHE A 415 -26.22 -19.54 -26.58
N SER A 416 -27.49 -19.27 -26.83
CA SER A 416 -28.42 -18.72 -25.83
C SER A 416 -29.62 -19.63 -25.67
N GLY A 417 -30.14 -19.73 -24.45
CA GLY A 417 -31.31 -20.58 -24.17
C GLY A 417 -31.04 -22.09 -24.24
N VAL A 418 -29.82 -22.54 -23.95
CA VAL A 418 -29.44 -23.96 -23.90
C VAL A 418 -30.06 -24.63 -22.66
N ALA A 419 -30.70 -25.78 -22.85
CA ALA A 419 -31.34 -26.53 -21.78
C ALA A 419 -30.31 -27.27 -20.91
N ASP A 420 -30.67 -27.61 -19.68
CA ASP A 420 -29.80 -28.44 -18.84
C ASP A 420 -29.66 -29.86 -19.42
N GLY A 421 -28.42 -30.35 -19.56
CA GLY A 421 -28.05 -31.67 -20.03
C GLY A 421 -26.61 -31.73 -20.56
N GLN A 422 -26.23 -32.91 -21.03
CA GLN A 422 -25.06 -33.06 -21.90
C GLN A 422 -25.45 -32.76 -23.34
N HIS A 423 -24.67 -31.88 -23.97
CA HIS A 423 -24.79 -31.49 -25.37
C HIS A 423 -23.66 -32.10 -26.19
N GLU A 424 -23.99 -32.61 -27.37
CA GLU A 424 -23.02 -33.25 -28.25
C GLU A 424 -22.29 -32.21 -29.11
N VAL A 425 -20.97 -32.12 -28.96
CA VAL A 425 -20.08 -31.40 -29.86
C VAL A 425 -19.35 -32.40 -30.73
N ARG A 426 -19.61 -32.37 -32.03
CA ARG A 426 -19.03 -33.31 -32.99
C ARG A 426 -18.28 -32.58 -34.08
N ALA A 427 -17.09 -33.06 -34.40
CA ALA A 427 -16.37 -32.71 -35.62
C ALA A 427 -16.24 -33.95 -36.49
N TYR A 428 -16.49 -33.83 -37.79
CA TYR A 428 -16.27 -34.93 -38.73
C TYR A 428 -15.83 -34.43 -40.11
N SER A 429 -15.03 -35.24 -40.81
CA SER A 429 -14.49 -34.87 -42.12
C SER A 429 -15.48 -35.09 -43.26
N THR A 430 -15.31 -34.40 -44.39
CA THR A 430 -16.20 -34.51 -45.57
C THR A 430 -15.69 -35.48 -46.65
N GLY A 431 -14.74 -36.37 -46.32
CA GLY A 431 -14.05 -37.25 -47.28
C GLY A 431 -14.98 -38.13 -48.13
N THR A 432 -14.63 -38.42 -49.38
CA THR A 432 -15.43 -39.32 -50.24
C THR A 432 -15.06 -40.78 -50.02
N GLY A 433 -15.60 -41.43 -48.99
CA GLY A 433 -15.39 -42.86 -48.70
C GLY A 433 -16.12 -43.34 -47.44
N ALA A 434 -16.28 -44.67 -47.27
CA ALA A 434 -17.04 -45.28 -46.18
C ALA A 434 -16.34 -45.22 -44.79
N GLN A 435 -15.31 -44.41 -44.63
CA GLN A 435 -14.73 -44.02 -43.34
C GLN A 435 -14.55 -42.50 -43.37
N PHE A 436 -15.23 -41.81 -42.47
CA PHE A 436 -15.00 -40.40 -42.18
C PHE A 436 -14.28 -40.33 -40.85
N ASP A 437 -13.31 -39.44 -40.74
CA ASP A 437 -12.66 -39.17 -39.47
C ASP A 437 -13.60 -38.34 -38.60
N GLU A 438 -13.83 -38.77 -37.37
CA GLU A 438 -14.73 -38.10 -36.44
C GLU A 438 -14.19 -38.08 -35.01
N ASP A 439 -14.51 -37.01 -34.29
CA ASP A 439 -14.35 -36.96 -32.85
C ASP A 439 -15.55 -36.27 -32.19
N ILE A 440 -16.00 -36.83 -31.07
CA ILE A 440 -17.15 -36.37 -30.31
C ILE A 440 -16.68 -36.00 -28.90
N LYS A 441 -17.18 -34.86 -28.43
CA LYS A 441 -17.03 -34.39 -27.05
C LYS A 441 -18.40 -33.98 -26.52
N PHE A 442 -18.58 -34.12 -25.22
CA PHE A 442 -19.81 -33.70 -24.57
C PHE A 442 -19.54 -32.40 -23.80
N TYR A 443 -20.39 -31.40 -24.04
CA TYR A 443 -20.40 -30.14 -23.31
C TYR A 443 -21.56 -30.16 -22.33
N GLU A 444 -21.30 -29.95 -21.05
CA GLU A 444 -22.31 -30.13 -20.02
C GLU A 444 -22.86 -28.82 -19.47
N VAL A 445 -24.19 -28.78 -19.27
CA VAL A 445 -24.94 -27.63 -18.75
C VAL A 445 -25.94 -28.11 -17.68
N PRO A 446 -25.91 -27.62 -16.44
CA PRO A 446 -24.76 -27.08 -15.73
C PRO A 446 -23.71 -28.18 -15.46
N CYS A 447 -22.45 -27.82 -15.29
CA CYS A 447 -21.34 -28.75 -14.98
C CYS A 447 -21.70 -29.80 -13.88
N SER A 448 -21.39 -31.08 -14.12
CA SER A 448 -21.74 -32.23 -13.23
C SER A 448 -21.18 -32.18 -11.80
N ASP A 449 -20.21 -31.30 -11.51
CA ASP A 449 -19.57 -31.22 -10.19
C ASP A 449 -20.26 -30.28 -9.19
N VAL A 450 -21.53 -29.91 -9.44
CA VAL A 450 -22.34 -29.12 -8.50
C VAL A 450 -23.42 -29.99 -7.83
N PRO A 451 -23.25 -30.48 -6.59
CA PRO A 451 -24.33 -31.14 -5.89
C PRO A 451 -25.45 -30.15 -5.49
N THR A 452 -26.70 -30.53 -5.77
CA THR A 452 -27.94 -29.82 -5.42
C THR A 452 -28.12 -29.65 -3.89
N PRO A 453 -28.59 -28.50 -3.37
CA PRO A 453 -28.51 -28.19 -1.93
C PRO A 453 -29.59 -28.88 -1.10
N THR A 454 -29.16 -29.50 0.01
CA THR A 454 -29.98 -29.71 1.22
C THR A 454 -29.57 -28.62 2.22
N PRO A 455 -30.49 -27.96 2.95
CA PRO A 455 -30.15 -26.77 3.74
C PRO A 455 -29.41 -27.18 5.02
N GLU A 456 -28.09 -27.09 4.98
CA GLU A 456 -27.21 -26.98 6.15
C GLU A 456 -26.29 -25.77 5.87
N PRO A 457 -25.99 -24.90 6.86
CA PRO A 457 -25.25 -23.67 6.61
C PRO A 457 -23.79 -24.00 6.31
N SER A 458 -23.48 -24.17 5.03
CA SER A 458 -22.11 -24.33 4.53
C SER A 458 -21.55 -22.96 4.14
N ALA A 459 -20.34 -22.69 4.61
CA ALA A 459 -19.63 -21.44 4.39
C ALA A 459 -19.50 -21.13 2.88
N THR A 460 -19.73 -19.87 2.53
CA THR A 460 -19.40 -19.30 1.22
C THR A 460 -17.97 -19.70 0.85
N PRO A 461 -17.71 -20.32 -0.32
CA PRO A 461 -16.34 -20.52 -0.77
C PRO A 461 -15.67 -19.15 -0.90
N THR A 462 -14.59 -18.93 -0.16
CA THR A 462 -13.72 -17.76 -0.35
C THR A 462 -13.12 -17.84 -1.75
N LEU A 463 -13.56 -16.95 -2.64
CA LEU A 463 -12.97 -16.76 -3.96
C LEU A 463 -11.47 -16.49 -3.82
N SER A 464 -10.63 -17.00 -4.74
CA SER A 464 -9.24 -16.56 -4.78
C SER A 464 -9.18 -15.06 -5.08
N PRO A 465 -8.26 -14.31 -4.43
CA PRO A 465 -8.05 -12.88 -4.72
C PRO A 465 -7.82 -12.63 -6.22
N ALA A 466 -8.02 -11.39 -6.66
CA ALA A 466 -7.71 -11.00 -8.03
C ALA A 466 -6.21 -11.24 -8.33
N ASP A 467 -5.89 -11.52 -9.58
CA ASP A 467 -4.51 -11.77 -10.03
C ASP A 467 -4.39 -11.31 -11.48
N LEU A 468 -4.00 -10.06 -11.70
CA LEU A 468 -3.86 -9.44 -13.00
C LEU A 468 -2.49 -9.78 -13.60
N VAL A 469 -2.55 -10.49 -14.71
CA VAL A 469 -1.35 -11.01 -15.37
C VAL A 469 -1.30 -10.63 -16.83
N MET A 470 -0.08 -10.44 -17.32
CA MET A 470 0.21 -10.20 -18.73
C MET A 470 1.25 -11.20 -19.25
N PHE A 471 0.82 -12.41 -19.62
CA PHE A 471 1.77 -13.44 -20.05
C PHE A 471 2.40 -13.19 -21.43
N SER A 472 1.66 -12.53 -22.33
CA SER A 472 2.06 -12.40 -23.73
C SER A 472 2.84 -11.11 -23.98
N PRO A 473 3.89 -11.14 -24.84
CA PRO A 473 4.58 -9.93 -25.23
C PRO A 473 3.66 -8.99 -26.03
N PRO A 474 3.80 -7.66 -25.87
CA PRO A 474 3.02 -6.68 -26.64
C PRO A 474 3.16 -6.92 -28.15
N GLN A 475 2.03 -6.95 -28.85
CA GLN A 475 1.99 -7.20 -30.29
C GLN A 475 1.90 -5.87 -31.04
N LEU A 476 2.86 -5.60 -31.93
CA LEU A 476 2.85 -4.38 -32.75
C LEU A 476 1.65 -4.38 -33.71
N VAL A 477 0.81 -3.33 -33.64
CA VAL A 477 -0.38 -3.14 -34.48
C VAL A 477 -0.13 -2.11 -35.59
N SER A 478 0.71 -1.10 -35.33
CA SER A 478 1.04 -0.09 -36.33
C SER A 478 1.63 -0.70 -37.60
N ALA A 479 1.20 -0.18 -38.76
CA ALA A 479 1.71 -0.60 -40.05
C ALA A 479 3.19 -0.20 -40.23
N ARG A 480 3.97 -1.07 -40.85
CA ARG A 480 5.37 -0.78 -41.22
C ARG A 480 5.42 0.10 -42.49
N PRO A 481 6.43 0.99 -42.64
CA PRO A 481 7.59 1.19 -41.77
C PRO A 481 7.25 1.97 -40.49
N ILE A 482 7.89 1.60 -39.38
CA ILE A 482 7.82 2.38 -38.14
C ILE A 482 8.86 3.49 -38.24
N VAL A 483 8.47 4.73 -37.95
CA VAL A 483 9.35 5.91 -38.00
C VAL A 483 9.57 6.41 -36.57
N ALA A 484 10.80 6.81 -36.24
CA ALA A 484 11.11 7.35 -34.93
C ALA A 484 10.30 8.63 -34.65
N TYR A 485 9.89 8.81 -33.40
CA TYR A 485 9.07 9.93 -32.90
C TYR A 485 7.65 10.02 -33.48
N GLU A 486 7.16 8.98 -34.16
CA GLU A 486 5.77 8.88 -34.61
C GLU A 486 4.95 7.93 -33.72
N PRO A 487 3.65 8.21 -33.48
CA PRO A 487 2.80 7.37 -32.65
C PRO A 487 2.80 5.90 -33.08
N VAL A 488 3.00 5.00 -32.13
CA VAL A 488 2.99 3.55 -32.36
C VAL A 488 1.94 2.87 -31.49
N GLN A 489 1.26 1.86 -32.02
CA GLN A 489 0.21 1.12 -31.33
C GLN A 489 0.60 -0.33 -31.11
N PHE A 490 0.29 -0.83 -29.91
CA PHE A 490 0.46 -2.22 -29.51
C PHE A 490 -0.84 -2.79 -28.98
N SER A 491 -1.10 -4.05 -29.32
CA SER A 491 -2.14 -4.86 -28.70
C SER A 491 -1.53 -5.64 -27.55
N VAL A 492 -2.15 -5.57 -26.38
CA VAL A 492 -1.78 -6.35 -25.19
C VAL A 492 -2.98 -7.17 -24.72
N ILE A 493 -2.70 -8.31 -24.09
CA ILE A 493 -3.72 -9.18 -23.51
C ILE A 493 -3.52 -9.17 -22.00
N ILE A 494 -4.51 -8.68 -21.28
CA ILE A 494 -4.56 -8.77 -19.82
C ILE A 494 -5.47 -9.91 -19.41
N THR A 495 -5.16 -10.59 -18.32
CA THR A 495 -5.98 -11.66 -17.75
C THR A 495 -6.09 -11.47 -16.25
N ASN A 496 -7.27 -11.70 -15.68
CA ASN A 496 -7.41 -11.91 -14.24
C ASN A 496 -7.40 -13.42 -13.98
N SER A 497 -6.28 -14.00 -13.53
CA SER A 497 -6.18 -15.40 -13.13
C SER A 497 -6.88 -15.72 -11.81
N GLY A 498 -7.25 -14.69 -11.04
CA GLY A 498 -8.02 -14.77 -9.82
C GLY A 498 -9.51 -15.04 -10.07
N GLN A 499 -10.24 -15.39 -9.02
CA GLN A 499 -11.70 -15.58 -9.07
C GLN A 499 -12.47 -14.36 -8.55
N THR A 500 -11.78 -13.37 -8.00
CA THR A 500 -12.38 -12.12 -7.55
C THR A 500 -12.40 -11.11 -8.69
N ASP A 501 -13.56 -10.51 -8.94
CA ASP A 501 -13.73 -9.46 -9.93
C ASP A 501 -12.98 -8.20 -9.53
N VAL A 502 -12.25 -7.61 -10.49
CA VAL A 502 -11.72 -6.26 -10.38
C VAL A 502 -12.78 -5.30 -10.88
N ASN A 503 -13.36 -4.50 -9.98
CA ASN A 503 -14.47 -3.59 -10.29
C ASN A 503 -14.12 -2.10 -10.12
N SER A 504 -12.87 -1.81 -9.75
CA SER A 504 -12.28 -0.48 -9.77
C SER A 504 -11.49 -0.27 -11.08
N GLN A 505 -11.38 0.99 -11.49
CA GLN A 505 -10.56 1.35 -12.64
C GLN A 505 -9.09 1.06 -12.33
N PHE A 506 -8.38 0.46 -13.28
CA PHE A 506 -6.93 0.29 -13.22
C PHE A 506 -6.24 0.65 -14.53
N PHE A 507 -4.91 0.70 -14.53
CA PHE A 507 -4.12 1.20 -15.67
C PHE A 507 -3.22 0.12 -16.24
N VAL A 508 -3.15 0.07 -17.56
CA VAL A 508 -2.24 -0.79 -18.31
C VAL A 508 -1.33 0.10 -19.13
N ASP A 509 -0.04 0.02 -18.86
CA ASP A 509 0.97 0.88 -19.47
C ASP A 509 1.89 0.09 -20.40
N LEU A 510 2.34 0.77 -21.44
CA LEU A 510 3.33 0.30 -22.39
C LEU A 510 4.63 1.07 -22.17
N TYR A 511 5.75 0.36 -22.09
CA TYR A 511 7.07 0.92 -21.85
C TYR A 511 7.97 0.64 -23.04
N LEU A 512 8.54 1.69 -23.62
CA LEU A 512 9.47 1.61 -24.76
C LEU A 512 10.89 1.82 -24.24
N ASN A 513 11.70 0.77 -24.25
CA ASN A 513 13.08 0.76 -23.72
C ASN A 513 13.20 1.24 -22.27
N PRO A 514 12.41 0.68 -21.32
CA PRO A 514 12.56 1.05 -19.92
C PRO A 514 13.98 0.73 -19.43
N THR A 515 14.52 1.62 -18.62
CA THR A 515 15.84 1.54 -18.00
C THR A 515 15.80 0.84 -16.66
N ASN A 516 14.73 1.03 -15.89
CA ASN A 516 14.55 0.40 -14.59
C ASN A 516 13.37 -0.59 -14.64
N ILE A 517 13.68 -1.88 -14.49
CA ILE A 517 12.68 -2.94 -14.40
C ILE A 517 12.88 -3.64 -13.06
N TYR A 518 11.89 -3.49 -12.17
CA TYR A 518 11.83 -4.20 -10.91
C TYR A 518 11.03 -5.49 -11.09
N THR A 519 11.05 -6.37 -10.08
CA THR A 519 10.35 -7.66 -10.12
C THR A 519 8.84 -7.50 -10.11
N ASP A 520 8.34 -6.41 -9.56
CA ASP A 520 6.93 -6.09 -9.34
C ASP A 520 6.46 -4.88 -10.17
N ARG A 521 7.37 -4.03 -10.65
CA ARG A 521 6.99 -2.81 -11.39
C ARG A 521 8.02 -2.28 -12.38
N ILE A 522 7.53 -1.42 -13.28
CA ILE A 522 8.33 -0.48 -14.06
C ILE A 522 7.90 0.94 -13.61
N PRO A 523 8.83 1.88 -13.34
CA PRO A 523 8.45 3.22 -12.89
C PRO A 523 7.49 3.91 -13.85
N LEU A 524 6.41 4.47 -13.29
CA LEU A 524 5.37 5.15 -14.09
C LEU A 524 5.91 6.31 -14.92
N ALA A 525 7.01 6.95 -14.47
CA ALA A 525 7.70 8.01 -15.19
C ALA A 525 8.28 7.57 -16.55
N GLU A 526 8.50 6.26 -16.73
CA GLU A 526 9.01 5.67 -17.97
C GLU A 526 7.88 5.18 -18.91
N SER A 527 6.62 5.45 -18.55
CA SER A 527 5.46 5.07 -19.36
C SER A 527 5.48 5.75 -20.73
N GLY A 528 5.49 4.94 -21.78
CA GLY A 528 5.39 5.40 -23.16
C GLY A 528 3.96 5.64 -23.62
N GLY A 529 2.96 5.13 -22.90
CA GLY A 529 1.53 5.25 -23.20
C GLY A 529 0.70 4.31 -22.32
N TYR A 530 -0.58 4.61 -22.15
CA TYR A 530 -1.46 3.81 -21.28
C TYR A 530 -2.90 3.72 -21.78
N VAL A 531 -3.62 2.74 -21.26
CA VAL A 531 -5.08 2.63 -21.32
C VAL A 531 -5.60 2.32 -19.92
N ALA A 532 -6.67 3.00 -19.52
CA ALA A 532 -7.41 2.65 -18.32
C ALA A 532 -8.41 1.51 -18.63
N VAL A 533 -8.65 0.66 -17.64
CA VAL A 533 -9.58 -0.47 -17.72
C VAL A 533 -10.60 -0.27 -16.62
N SER A 534 -11.89 -0.26 -16.93
CA SER A 534 -12.92 0.04 -15.91
C SER A 534 -13.13 -1.09 -14.91
N SER A 535 -13.02 -2.34 -15.39
CA SER A 535 -13.22 -3.56 -14.61
C SER A 535 -12.73 -4.77 -15.40
N LEU A 536 -12.35 -5.84 -14.70
CA LEU A 536 -12.04 -7.14 -15.28
C LEU A 536 -12.52 -8.26 -14.34
N ALA A 537 -13.49 -9.05 -14.80
CA ALA A 537 -14.05 -10.16 -14.04
C ALA A 537 -12.99 -11.24 -13.73
N GLY A 538 -13.19 -11.99 -12.66
CA GLY A 538 -12.36 -13.14 -12.30
C GLY A 538 -12.34 -14.18 -13.43
N GLY A 539 -11.16 -14.68 -13.78
CA GLY A 539 -10.95 -15.63 -14.87
C GLY A 539 -11.08 -15.03 -16.29
N ALA A 540 -11.36 -13.74 -16.42
CA ALA A 540 -11.56 -13.11 -17.72
C ALA A 540 -10.26 -12.55 -18.30
N SER A 541 -10.16 -12.57 -19.63
CA SER A 541 -9.11 -11.88 -20.39
C SER A 541 -9.70 -10.77 -21.24
N ARG A 542 -8.90 -9.72 -21.48
CA ARG A 542 -9.26 -8.59 -22.34
C ARG A 542 -8.10 -8.20 -23.25
N VAL A 543 -8.42 -7.86 -24.50
CA VAL A 543 -7.46 -7.33 -25.46
C VAL A 543 -7.56 -5.80 -25.47
N LEU A 544 -6.45 -5.13 -25.26
CA LEU A 544 -6.36 -3.67 -25.23
C LEU A 544 -5.42 -3.18 -26.33
N THR A 545 -5.71 -2.02 -26.91
CA THR A 545 -4.81 -1.34 -27.84
C THR A 545 -4.28 -0.09 -27.18
N ILE A 546 -2.98 -0.08 -26.90
CA ILE A 546 -2.29 1.05 -26.26
C ILE A 546 -1.54 1.82 -27.34
N THR A 547 -1.74 3.14 -27.37
CA THR A 547 -0.98 4.05 -28.23
C THR A 547 0.13 4.68 -27.41
N ALA A 548 1.37 4.54 -27.87
CA ALA A 548 2.50 5.33 -27.40
C ALA A 548 2.64 6.56 -28.30
N PRO A 549 2.18 7.75 -27.87
CA PRO A 549 2.08 8.93 -28.73
C PRO A 549 3.44 9.47 -29.19
N LEU A 550 4.50 9.25 -28.41
CA LEU A 550 5.85 9.71 -28.75
C LEU A 550 6.64 8.71 -29.60
N GLY A 551 6.15 7.48 -29.80
CA GLY A 551 6.86 6.49 -30.61
C GLY A 551 8.20 6.05 -30.02
N PHE A 552 9.04 5.50 -30.88
CA PHE A 552 10.42 5.13 -30.54
C PHE A 552 11.39 6.29 -30.74
N GLU A 553 12.40 6.38 -29.90
CA GLU A 553 13.57 7.22 -30.19
C GLU A 553 14.44 6.60 -31.31
N ASN A 554 15.43 7.33 -31.80
CA ASN A 554 16.33 6.84 -32.85
C ASN A 554 17.23 5.68 -32.39
N ASP A 555 17.58 5.66 -31.10
CA ASP A 555 18.46 4.66 -30.49
C ASP A 555 17.73 3.99 -29.31
N PRO A 556 18.03 2.73 -28.97
CA PRO A 556 18.91 1.79 -29.69
C PRO A 556 18.25 1.17 -30.92
N ALA A 557 19.02 0.68 -31.90
CA ALA A 557 18.51 0.06 -33.14
C ALA A 557 17.57 -1.17 -32.95
N SER A 558 17.58 -1.77 -31.76
CA SER A 558 16.68 -2.84 -31.36
C SER A 558 15.95 -2.41 -30.10
N HIS A 559 14.66 -2.12 -30.22
CA HIS A 559 13.88 -1.60 -29.10
C HIS A 559 13.17 -2.73 -28.36
N GLN A 560 13.21 -2.68 -27.02
CA GLN A 560 12.46 -3.56 -26.13
C GLN A 560 11.16 -2.89 -25.73
N VAL A 561 10.07 -3.64 -25.74
CA VAL A 561 8.73 -3.16 -25.38
C VAL A 561 8.15 -4.07 -24.32
N TYR A 562 7.75 -3.47 -23.20
CA TYR A 562 7.08 -4.18 -22.10
C TYR A 562 5.67 -3.63 -21.94
N GLY A 563 4.74 -4.50 -21.58
CA GLY A 563 3.45 -4.11 -21.04
C GLY A 563 3.42 -4.40 -19.54
N MET A 564 2.73 -3.57 -18.78
CA MET A 564 2.45 -3.83 -17.37
C MET A 564 0.96 -3.63 -17.12
N VAL A 565 0.31 -4.65 -16.58
CA VAL A 565 -1.05 -4.52 -16.05
C VAL A 565 -0.98 -4.01 -14.61
N ASP A 566 -1.96 -3.19 -14.22
CA ASP A 566 -1.96 -2.47 -12.95
C ASP A 566 -0.64 -1.69 -12.69
N SER A 567 -0.26 -0.90 -13.68
CA SER A 567 1.01 -0.13 -13.70
C SER A 567 1.18 0.86 -12.55
N VAL A 568 0.08 1.26 -11.92
CA VAL A 568 0.06 2.14 -10.74
C VAL A 568 -0.17 1.38 -9.43
N GLN A 569 -0.21 0.04 -9.49
CA GLN A 569 -0.35 -0.89 -8.37
C GLN A 569 -1.57 -0.58 -7.49
N GLN A 570 -2.77 -0.40 -8.08
CA GLN A 570 -4.02 -0.07 -7.36
C GLN A 570 -4.95 -1.22 -7.08
N ILE A 571 -4.70 -2.34 -7.74
CA ILE A 571 -5.41 -3.57 -7.50
C ILE A 571 -4.52 -4.40 -6.60
N ALA A 572 -5.09 -4.79 -5.47
CA ALA A 572 -4.45 -5.74 -4.59
C ALA A 572 -4.57 -7.15 -5.18
N GLU A 573 -3.43 -7.79 -5.42
CA GLU A 573 -3.37 -9.04 -6.15
C GLU A 573 -2.80 -10.20 -5.32
N SER A 574 -3.07 -11.43 -5.78
CA SER A 574 -2.52 -12.63 -5.15
C SER A 574 -1.00 -12.73 -5.33
N ILE A 575 -0.50 -12.23 -6.46
CA ILE A 575 0.90 -12.16 -6.83
C ILE A 575 1.10 -10.80 -7.50
N GLU A 576 2.01 -9.98 -6.97
CA GLU A 576 2.29 -8.63 -7.51
C GLU A 576 3.47 -8.62 -8.51
N THR A 577 4.08 -9.79 -8.74
CA THR A 577 5.33 -9.94 -9.52
C THR A 577 5.11 -10.53 -10.92
N ASN A 578 3.87 -10.80 -11.30
CA ASN A 578 3.48 -11.39 -12.59
C ASN A 578 2.71 -10.40 -13.50
N ASN A 579 2.70 -9.12 -13.12
CA ASN A 579 2.04 -8.02 -13.83
C ASN A 579 2.79 -7.55 -15.08
N ILE A 580 4.11 -7.80 -15.14
CA ILE A 580 4.98 -7.37 -16.24
C ILE A 580 5.04 -8.44 -17.32
N SER A 581 4.87 -8.03 -18.57
CA SER A 581 4.92 -8.92 -19.71
C SER A 581 6.32 -9.43 -20.04
N GLN A 582 6.36 -10.51 -20.80
CA GLN A 582 7.55 -10.81 -21.59
C GLN A 582 7.86 -9.64 -22.54
N PRO A 583 9.13 -9.32 -22.78
CA PRO A 583 9.48 -8.25 -23.71
C PRO A 583 9.14 -8.62 -25.15
N ALA A 584 8.57 -7.67 -25.89
CA ALA A 584 8.54 -7.68 -27.34
C ALA A 584 9.78 -6.95 -27.89
N THR A 585 10.37 -7.49 -28.96
CA THR A 585 11.49 -6.83 -29.66
C THR A 585 11.00 -6.22 -30.97
N VAL A 586 11.25 -4.93 -31.15
CA VAL A 586 10.95 -4.19 -32.38
C VAL A 586 12.26 -3.76 -33.02
N ILE A 587 12.44 -4.24 -34.25
CA ILE A 587 13.56 -3.89 -35.13
C ILE A 587 13.05 -3.09 -36.32
N ASP A 588 13.98 -2.38 -36.97
CA ASP A 588 13.76 -1.60 -38.19
C ASP A 588 12.93 -0.32 -37.99
N VAL A 589 13.16 0.40 -36.88
CA VAL A 589 12.66 1.77 -36.73
C VAL A 589 13.47 2.68 -37.66
N THR A 590 12.77 3.37 -38.55
CA THR A 590 13.36 4.31 -39.51
C THR A 590 13.75 5.58 -38.77
N PRO A 591 15.03 5.99 -38.76
CA PRO A 591 15.45 7.20 -38.07
C PRO A 591 14.77 8.45 -38.60
N ALA A 592 14.41 9.35 -37.69
CA ALA A 592 13.81 10.64 -38.01
C ALA A 592 14.52 11.78 -37.26
N ALA A 593 14.21 13.01 -37.66
CA ALA A 593 14.73 14.18 -36.94
C ALA A 593 14.13 14.21 -35.53
N THR A 594 15.00 14.31 -34.52
CA THR A 594 14.56 14.46 -33.13
C THR A 594 13.66 15.70 -33.01
N PRO A 595 12.45 15.58 -32.45
CA PRO A 595 11.54 16.70 -32.31
C PRO A 595 12.19 17.78 -31.43
N THR A 596 11.99 19.04 -31.84
CA THR A 596 12.42 20.17 -31.01
C THR A 596 11.51 20.24 -29.79
N PRO A 597 12.04 20.33 -28.56
CA PRO A 597 11.22 20.44 -27.36
C PRO A 597 10.28 21.64 -27.49
N SER A 598 9.04 21.48 -27.04
CA SER A 598 8.12 22.62 -26.94
C SER A 598 8.72 23.68 -26.03
N PRO A 599 8.58 24.98 -26.39
CA PRO A 599 9.10 26.04 -25.56
C PRO A 599 8.41 26.02 -24.19
N THR A 600 9.20 26.02 -23.11
CA THR A 600 8.66 26.13 -21.75
C THR A 600 8.04 27.52 -21.59
N PRO A 601 6.79 27.63 -21.11
CA PRO A 601 6.17 28.91 -20.80
C PRO A 601 7.02 29.72 -19.79
N ASP A 602 7.25 31.01 -20.06
CA ASP A 602 8.13 31.91 -19.29
C ASP A 602 7.37 33.06 -18.60
N GLY A 603 6.05 32.91 -18.45
CA GLY A 603 5.19 33.87 -17.75
C GLY A 603 5.22 33.72 -16.23
N SER A 604 4.25 34.38 -15.57
CA SER A 604 4.14 34.42 -14.10
C SER A 604 2.76 33.99 -13.57
N ASN A 605 1.81 33.67 -14.44
CA ASN A 605 0.46 33.29 -14.04
C ASN A 605 0.29 31.76 -13.95
N GLN A 606 -0.82 31.34 -13.35
CA GLN A 606 -1.18 29.93 -13.22
C GLN A 606 -2.57 29.68 -13.83
N ILE A 607 -2.72 28.52 -14.47
CA ILE A 607 -4.03 27.96 -14.84
C ILE A 607 -4.15 26.59 -14.17
N SER A 608 -5.25 26.34 -13.47
CA SER A 608 -5.55 25.05 -12.85
C SER A 608 -7.05 24.76 -12.84
N GLY A 609 -7.40 23.49 -12.71
CA GLY A 609 -8.79 23.03 -12.62
C GLY A 609 -8.89 21.52 -12.53
N VAL A 610 -10.13 21.02 -12.47
CA VAL A 610 -10.40 19.58 -12.37
C VAL A 610 -10.95 19.04 -13.69
N VAL A 611 -10.41 17.92 -14.15
CA VAL A 611 -10.96 17.14 -15.27
C VAL A 611 -11.87 16.06 -14.73
N GLN A 612 -13.09 16.01 -15.27
CA GLN A 612 -14.06 14.98 -14.95
C GLN A 612 -14.49 14.25 -16.21
N VAL A 613 -14.70 12.94 -16.11
CA VAL A 613 -15.21 12.11 -17.20
C VAL A 613 -16.65 11.68 -16.91
N LEU A 614 -17.50 11.66 -17.95
CA LEU A 614 -18.86 11.16 -17.86
C LEU A 614 -18.89 9.66 -18.19
N THR A 615 -19.08 8.81 -17.17
CA THR A 615 -19.37 7.38 -17.35
C THR A 615 -20.86 7.11 -17.11
N SER A 616 -21.31 7.35 -15.88
CA SER A 616 -22.72 7.43 -15.46
C SER A 616 -23.02 8.79 -14.82
N GLU A 617 -22.02 9.35 -14.14
CA GLU A 617 -21.96 10.71 -13.62
C GLU A 617 -20.57 11.30 -13.89
N PHE A 618 -20.39 12.59 -13.64
CA PHE A 618 -19.10 13.25 -13.79
C PHE A 618 -18.18 12.94 -12.60
N LEU A 619 -17.22 12.06 -12.82
CA LEU A 619 -16.22 11.68 -11.83
C LEU A 619 -14.85 12.27 -12.18
N PRO A 620 -14.06 12.72 -11.19
CA PRO A 620 -12.67 13.10 -11.44
C PRO A 620 -11.88 11.97 -12.11
N GLN A 621 -11.07 12.31 -13.12
CA GLN A 621 -10.32 11.32 -13.88
C GLN A 621 -8.83 11.42 -13.60
N PHE A 622 -8.23 10.32 -13.13
CA PHE A 622 -6.78 10.18 -12.98
C PHE A 622 -6.07 10.01 -14.34
N ARG A 623 -4.88 10.61 -14.46
CA ARG A 623 -3.94 10.54 -15.60
C ARG A 623 -4.46 11.09 -16.93
N ALA A 624 -5.62 11.74 -16.98
CA ALA A 624 -6.12 12.40 -18.17
C ALA A 624 -5.06 13.40 -18.69
N VAL A 625 -4.72 13.28 -19.96
CA VAL A 625 -3.71 14.13 -20.60
C VAL A 625 -4.36 15.47 -20.92
N VAL A 626 -3.85 16.55 -20.34
CA VAL A 626 -4.33 17.91 -20.54
C VAL A 626 -3.33 18.68 -21.41
N ARG A 627 -3.80 19.31 -22.48
CA ARG A 627 -2.98 20.18 -23.35
C ARG A 627 -3.44 21.62 -23.21
N LEU A 628 -2.49 22.53 -23.02
CA LEU A 628 -2.70 23.97 -23.07
C LEU A 628 -2.29 24.47 -24.45
N ILE A 629 -3.23 25.11 -25.15
CA ILE A 629 -3.10 25.49 -26.56
C ILE A 629 -3.26 27.01 -26.70
N ASP A 630 -2.30 27.63 -27.38
CA ASP A 630 -2.39 28.99 -27.88
C ASP A 630 -2.71 28.98 -29.38
N SER A 631 -3.95 29.31 -29.71
CA SER A 631 -4.44 29.37 -31.09
C SER A 631 -3.74 30.42 -31.98
N THR A 632 -2.92 31.29 -31.41
CA THR A 632 -2.14 32.29 -32.16
C THR A 632 -0.81 31.76 -32.69
N LEU A 633 -0.34 30.63 -32.17
CA LEU A 633 0.90 30.00 -32.61
C LEU A 633 0.69 29.09 -33.84
N PRO A 634 1.68 28.97 -34.73
CA PRO A 634 1.61 28.03 -35.86
C PRO A 634 1.71 26.57 -35.38
N GLY A 635 1.17 25.63 -36.16
CA GLY A 635 1.17 24.20 -35.82
C GLY A 635 -0.05 23.78 -34.99
N ASP A 636 0.11 22.83 -34.08
CA ASP A 636 -0.94 22.40 -33.14
C ASP A 636 -1.13 23.36 -31.96
N GLY A 637 -0.26 24.38 -31.86
CA GLY A 637 -0.37 25.47 -30.89
C GLY A 637 -0.18 25.05 -29.43
N VAL A 638 0.28 23.84 -29.17
CA VAL A 638 0.49 23.33 -27.80
C VAL A 638 1.68 24.04 -27.17
N ILE A 639 1.47 24.62 -25.99
CA ILE A 639 2.52 25.29 -25.21
C ILE A 639 2.87 24.55 -23.93
N ALA A 640 1.97 23.71 -23.42
CA ALA A 640 2.22 22.86 -22.26
C ALA A 640 1.34 21.61 -22.31
N ILE A 641 1.86 20.50 -21.77
CA ILE A 641 1.14 19.24 -21.60
C ILE A 641 1.32 18.83 -20.14
N GLY A 642 0.24 18.37 -19.53
CA GLY A 642 0.23 17.85 -18.17
C GLY A 642 -0.67 16.62 -18.08
N GLN A 643 -0.62 15.94 -16.94
CA GLN A 643 -1.55 14.88 -16.61
C GLN A 643 -2.25 15.23 -15.31
N THR A 644 -3.48 14.76 -15.16
CA THR A 644 -4.24 14.95 -13.92
C THR A 644 -3.79 13.99 -12.83
N ASP A 645 -3.88 14.45 -11.58
CA ASP A 645 -3.76 13.59 -10.39
C ASP A 645 -5.04 12.79 -10.13
N PHE A 646 -5.08 12.02 -9.04
CA PHE A 646 -6.20 11.16 -8.67
C PHE A 646 -7.51 11.93 -8.43
N ASN A 647 -7.43 13.22 -8.06
CA ASN A 647 -8.56 14.12 -7.92
C ASN A 647 -8.96 14.76 -9.26
N GLY A 648 -8.37 14.34 -10.37
CA GLY A 648 -8.56 14.97 -11.68
C GLY A 648 -7.95 16.36 -11.78
N LEU A 649 -7.18 16.82 -10.80
CA LEU A 649 -6.62 18.17 -10.79
C LEU A 649 -5.41 18.25 -11.73
N TYR A 650 -5.34 19.35 -12.48
CA TYR A 650 -4.15 19.72 -13.26
C TYR A 650 -3.74 21.16 -12.96
N VAL A 651 -2.45 21.44 -13.11
CA VAL A 651 -1.87 22.77 -12.89
C VAL A 651 -0.83 23.07 -13.96
N PHE A 652 -0.95 24.23 -14.59
CA PHE A 652 0.05 24.84 -15.45
C PHE A 652 0.58 26.12 -14.82
N ASN A 653 1.90 26.18 -14.63
CA ASN A 653 2.60 27.32 -14.06
C ASN A 653 3.33 28.12 -15.15
N ASN A 654 3.77 29.33 -14.80
CA ASN A 654 4.55 30.22 -15.67
C ASN A 654 3.84 30.56 -16.99
N ILE A 655 2.52 30.73 -16.95
CA ILE A 655 1.74 31.02 -18.16
C ILE A 655 1.80 32.52 -18.46
N PRO A 656 2.25 32.93 -19.67
CA PRO A 656 2.23 34.33 -20.07
C PRO A 656 0.77 34.81 -20.23
N PRO A 657 0.53 36.13 -20.21
CA PRO A 657 -0.78 36.65 -20.59
C PRO A 657 -1.16 36.14 -21.99
N ALA A 658 -2.43 35.80 -22.19
CA ALA A 658 -2.86 35.22 -23.46
C ALA A 658 -2.50 36.13 -24.66
N GLY A 659 -1.89 35.54 -25.69
CA GLY A 659 -1.37 36.25 -26.86
C GLY A 659 -2.44 36.79 -27.83
N GLY A 660 -3.72 36.44 -27.64
CA GLY A 660 -4.82 36.81 -28.53
C GLY A 660 -6.17 37.02 -27.82
N PRO A 661 -7.19 37.55 -28.54
CA PRO A 661 -8.48 37.95 -27.97
C PRO A 661 -9.34 36.79 -27.44
N ASN A 662 -9.00 35.55 -27.80
CA ASN A 662 -9.78 34.36 -27.49
C ASN A 662 -9.25 33.57 -26.26
N GLY A 663 -8.20 34.05 -25.59
CA GLY A 663 -7.57 33.33 -24.48
C GLY A 663 -6.91 32.00 -24.90
N TYR A 664 -6.49 31.22 -23.91
CA TYR A 664 -6.00 29.86 -24.12
C TYR A 664 -7.14 28.86 -24.30
N THR A 665 -6.84 27.77 -25.00
CA THR A 665 -7.70 26.58 -25.10
C THR A 665 -7.08 25.44 -24.32
N LEU A 666 -7.89 24.73 -23.56
CA LEU A 666 -7.52 23.53 -22.83
C LEU A 666 -8.26 22.35 -23.45
N THR A 667 -7.54 21.26 -23.73
CA THR A 667 -8.14 19.98 -24.09
C THR A 667 -7.71 18.92 -23.09
N ALA A 668 -8.58 17.95 -22.84
CA ALA A 668 -8.29 16.78 -22.01
C ALA A 668 -8.68 15.50 -22.74
N CYS A 669 -7.88 14.45 -22.58
CA CYS A 669 -8.08 13.15 -23.20
C CYS A 669 -7.76 12.00 -22.23
N VAL A 670 -8.56 10.94 -22.27
CA VAL A 670 -8.25 9.64 -21.64
C VAL A 670 -8.83 8.50 -22.49
N TYR A 671 -8.18 7.33 -22.44
CA TYR A 671 -8.71 6.09 -23.02
C TYR A 671 -9.12 5.14 -21.89
N ILE A 672 -10.39 4.72 -21.89
CA ILE A 672 -10.94 3.74 -20.94
C ILE A 672 -11.57 2.61 -21.75
N ASP A 673 -11.12 1.37 -21.58
CA ASP A 673 -11.62 0.19 -22.31
C ASP A 673 -11.57 0.34 -23.85
N ASN A 674 -10.48 0.90 -24.38
CA ASN A 674 -10.31 1.29 -25.79
C ASN A 674 -11.31 2.35 -26.30
N ILE A 675 -12.10 2.97 -25.40
CA ILE A 675 -12.99 4.08 -25.72
C ILE A 675 -12.29 5.38 -25.33
N SER A 676 -12.24 6.34 -26.25
CA SER A 676 -11.71 7.68 -25.97
C SER A 676 -12.78 8.58 -25.36
N TYR A 677 -12.34 9.38 -24.40
CA TYR A 677 -13.10 10.45 -23.80
C TYR A 677 -12.33 11.76 -23.98
N PHE A 678 -13.05 12.78 -24.45
CA PHE A 678 -12.47 14.05 -24.82
C PHE A 678 -13.27 15.21 -24.23
N GLY A 679 -12.56 16.24 -23.79
CA GLY A 679 -13.11 17.49 -23.31
C GLY A 679 -12.32 18.67 -23.85
N ILE A 680 -13.02 19.79 -24.08
CA ILE A 680 -12.41 21.04 -24.55
C ILE A 680 -13.01 22.22 -23.81
N ARG A 681 -12.16 23.18 -23.47
CA ARG A 681 -12.56 24.46 -22.89
C ARG A 681 -11.73 25.60 -23.48
N THR A 682 -12.41 26.56 -24.09
CA THR A 682 -11.79 27.73 -24.74
C THR A 682 -11.98 28.99 -23.89
N GLY A 683 -11.30 30.09 -24.23
CA GLY A 683 -11.56 31.38 -23.57
C GLY A 683 -10.83 31.58 -22.25
N ILE A 684 -9.75 30.85 -21.96
CA ILE A 684 -9.11 30.87 -20.65
C ILE A 684 -8.08 32.00 -20.57
N THR A 685 -8.33 32.96 -19.69
CA THR A 685 -7.39 34.04 -19.37
C THR A 685 -6.66 33.76 -18.05
N PRO A 686 -5.32 33.72 -18.02
CA PRO A 686 -4.56 33.58 -16.78
C PRO A 686 -4.64 34.85 -15.90
N PRO A 687 -4.54 34.73 -14.56
CA PRO A 687 -4.58 33.49 -13.78
C PRO A 687 -6.01 32.93 -13.67
N ASN A 688 -6.17 31.61 -13.66
CA ASN A 688 -7.48 30.97 -13.51
C ASN A 688 -7.36 29.64 -12.76
N GLY A 689 -7.84 29.59 -11.52
CA GLY A 689 -7.80 28.38 -10.67
C GLY A 689 -9.05 27.50 -10.74
N THR A 690 -9.96 27.75 -11.68
CA THR A 690 -11.24 27.02 -11.82
C THR A 690 -11.49 26.61 -13.28
N ALA A 691 -10.42 26.27 -13.98
CA ALA A 691 -10.42 25.88 -15.38
C ALA A 691 -10.90 24.42 -15.60
N ASN A 692 -11.91 23.95 -14.86
CA ASN A 692 -12.47 22.60 -14.99
C ASN A 692 -12.83 22.20 -16.43
N ILE A 693 -12.59 20.94 -16.77
CA ILE A 693 -12.85 20.34 -18.09
C ILE A 693 -13.76 19.13 -17.89
N TYR A 694 -14.82 19.05 -18.68
CA TYR A 694 -15.76 17.93 -18.67
C TYR A 694 -15.55 17.11 -19.94
N MET A 695 -15.18 15.85 -19.78
CA MET A 695 -14.96 14.91 -20.87
C MET A 695 -16.19 14.03 -21.08
N ILE A 696 -16.53 13.83 -22.34
CA ILE A 696 -17.56 12.89 -22.78
C ILE A 696 -16.95 11.95 -23.80
N GLN A 697 -17.61 10.82 -24.08
CA GLN A 697 -17.14 9.88 -25.08
C GLN A 697 -16.97 10.60 -26.43
N GLY A 698 -15.76 10.53 -26.99
CA GLY A 698 -15.39 11.25 -28.20
C GLY A 698 -13.91 11.05 -28.53
N PRO A 699 -13.54 11.15 -29.81
CA PRO A 699 -12.17 10.95 -30.24
C PRO A 699 -11.26 12.01 -29.62
N CYS A 700 -10.13 11.56 -29.07
CA CYS A 700 -9.09 12.49 -28.62
C CYS A 700 -8.49 13.22 -29.82
N SER A 701 -8.53 14.56 -29.81
CA SER A 701 -8.02 15.44 -30.87
C SER A 701 -6.81 16.25 -30.44
#